data_AF-D7C4M7-F1
#
_entry.id   AF-D7C4M7-F1
#
_cell.length_a   1.000
_cell.length_b   1.000
_cell.length_c   1.000
_cell.angle_alpha   90.00
_cell.angle_beta   90.00
_cell.angle_gamma   90.00
#
_symmetry.space_group_name_H-M   'P 1'
#
loop_
_entity.id
_entity.type
_entity.pdbx_description
1 polymer ?
#
loop_
_entity_poly.entity_id
_entity_poly.type
_entity_poly.pdbx_seq_one_letter_code
_entity_poly.pdbx_strand_id
1 'polypeptide(L)'
;MAGHHGGALMTGRRSALAGIDTLRGLSRGAPPLPADEGVLRRLADTHVTFWPGARFPAWARDAWEAWDGRGIADPLRLVPQPDTHRVLGRLREDRVWSDKLGIVESLRGELDTAWFAGTVTGPDLLAVIPARYTMPVWLLAESPAMHGLERTLCSFLAGALGTDTDAWLRLMTAVEEVRTLPGADRDATWPDLLERAADTTPDPRRIVPYAKVTGRDREKLLRWREWTWPAGEVLRRAPDAKILDTLMPLLPDHTGWLLALYVVAQRQAAPEAVVEHLTRRGDREALMMLAEWIDLDPPTHHALLALGDPEIHLALLAPHFYTGSEEARQVLDGSVPLAPYEARSVDMRLRRVPGNAYPDLLHAAEPELIEAAFEYDRGRFKTPEQLVGCLNMLRRGGPHRLSALLATGRVGSAVTKMCQKALASADPLAALEQRAERELTTEKLASRLRKVRVTRGFVDTERLLALFPDIDWAYLEAEHAREPFDFWSVVVGHATAPTAVAARHADAILADPRPSYRNRPVRDPEIARGMVRHGLRASDWRAITLRADRLLADGLLTDRDLVSVAAPADRILGYLGSALRRPDAPAQARAATERIAELVAVHLDGSADPDAAWQRTYARLTGQDPRWPRSSSIEATLTEG
;
A
#
# COMPACT_ATOMS: atom_id res chain seq x y z
N MET A 1 18.34 -20.51 25.82
CA MET A 1 17.56 -21.76 25.89
C MET A 1 16.60 -21.81 24.71
N ALA A 2 16.55 -22.97 24.08
CA ALA A 2 15.93 -23.24 22.78
C ALA A 2 14.42 -23.00 22.75
N GLY A 3 13.93 -22.59 21.58
CA GLY A 3 12.52 -22.60 21.25
C GLY A 3 12.06 -21.35 20.52
N HIS A 4 12.45 -21.18 19.26
CA HIS A 4 11.72 -20.41 18.23
C HIS A 4 12.23 -20.89 16.85
N HIS A 5 11.80 -22.09 16.45
CA HIS A 5 11.90 -22.59 15.08
C HIS A 5 10.50 -22.62 14.44
N GLY A 6 9.84 -21.47 14.44
CA GLY A 6 8.54 -21.28 13.76
C GLY A 6 8.64 -20.55 12.40
N GLY A 7 9.80 -19.96 12.07
CA GLY A 7 9.97 -19.09 10.89
C GLY A 7 10.43 -19.80 9.61
N ALA A 8 10.88 -21.05 9.68
CA ALA A 8 11.48 -21.77 8.55
C ALA A 8 10.48 -22.64 7.75
N LEU A 9 9.21 -22.72 8.16
CA LEU A 9 8.23 -23.66 7.59
C LEU A 9 7.29 -23.07 6.52
N MET A 10 7.39 -21.77 6.22
CA MET A 10 6.55 -21.11 5.20
C MET A 10 7.34 -20.53 4.00
N THR A 11 8.67 -20.53 4.05
CA THR A 11 9.54 -20.02 2.97
C THR A 11 9.63 -20.95 1.75
N GLY A 12 8.98 -22.11 1.78
CA GLY A 12 9.12 -23.18 0.79
C GLY A 12 7.85 -23.69 0.12
N ARG A 13 6.69 -23.01 0.23
CA ARG A 13 5.49 -23.38 -0.54
C ARG A 13 5.61 -22.75 -1.94
N ARG A 14 6.07 -23.57 -2.90
CA ARG A 14 6.59 -23.19 -4.22
C ARG A 14 5.47 -22.98 -5.24
N SER A 15 5.70 -22.13 -6.24
CA SER A 15 4.79 -21.81 -7.35
C SER A 15 5.23 -22.36 -8.71
N ALA A 16 6.27 -23.19 -8.73
CA ALA A 16 6.90 -23.72 -9.95
C ALA A 16 5.90 -24.35 -10.94
N LEU A 17 4.86 -25.03 -10.45
CA LEU A 17 3.83 -25.62 -11.31
C LEU A 17 3.13 -24.58 -12.18
N ALA A 18 2.70 -23.45 -11.59
CA ALA A 18 2.04 -22.38 -12.35
C ALA A 18 3.01 -21.67 -13.29
N GLY A 19 4.26 -21.49 -12.88
CA GLY A 19 5.29 -20.89 -13.74
C GLY A 19 5.60 -21.76 -14.96
N ILE A 20 5.75 -23.07 -14.76
CA ILE A 20 6.00 -24.04 -15.84
C ILE A 20 4.78 -24.17 -16.75
N ASP A 21 3.56 -24.23 -16.21
CA ASP A 21 2.33 -24.25 -17.02
C ASP A 21 2.25 -23.03 -17.93
N THR A 22 2.62 -21.85 -17.41
CA THR A 22 2.67 -20.61 -18.20
C THR A 22 3.67 -20.71 -19.34
N LEU A 23 4.91 -21.16 -19.09
CA LEU A 23 5.91 -21.33 -20.15
C LEU A 23 5.48 -22.36 -21.20
N ARG A 24 4.96 -23.51 -20.78
CA ARG A 24 4.46 -24.54 -21.70
C ARG A 24 3.33 -24.02 -22.57
N GLY A 25 2.46 -23.18 -22.03
CA GLY A 25 1.38 -22.52 -22.80
C GLY A 25 1.86 -21.45 -23.80
N LEU A 26 3.08 -20.93 -23.64
CA LEU A 26 3.69 -19.97 -24.56
C LEU A 26 4.57 -20.63 -25.63
N SER A 27 4.91 -21.91 -25.47
CA SER A 27 5.68 -22.67 -26.47
C SER A 27 4.88 -22.87 -27.75
N ARG A 28 5.58 -22.87 -28.89
CA ARG A 28 5.00 -23.22 -30.20
C ARG A 28 5.17 -24.70 -30.54
N GLY A 29 6.04 -25.40 -29.79
CA GLY A 29 6.30 -26.83 -29.94
C GLY A 29 5.46 -27.69 -28.99
N ALA A 30 5.90 -28.94 -28.81
CA ALA A 30 5.38 -29.84 -27.79
C ALA A 30 6.46 -30.04 -26.71
N PRO A 31 6.48 -29.22 -25.63
CA PRO A 31 7.52 -29.32 -24.61
C PRO A 31 7.56 -30.72 -23.99
N PRO A 32 8.75 -31.32 -23.79
CA PRO A 32 8.87 -32.67 -23.21
C PRO A 32 8.31 -32.70 -21.79
N LEU A 33 7.86 -33.86 -21.33
CA LEU A 33 7.47 -34.03 -19.93
C LEU A 33 8.70 -34.00 -19.02
N PRO A 34 8.62 -33.44 -17.79
CA PRO A 34 9.73 -33.50 -16.85
C PRO A 34 10.10 -34.96 -16.55
N ALA A 35 11.39 -35.29 -16.68
CA ALA A 35 11.90 -36.65 -16.45
C ALA A 35 12.56 -36.82 -15.07
N ASP A 36 12.99 -35.73 -14.44
CA ASP A 36 13.67 -35.76 -13.15
C ASP A 36 12.68 -35.99 -11.99
N GLU A 37 12.98 -36.96 -11.14
CA GLU A 37 12.16 -37.34 -9.97
C GLU A 37 12.06 -36.19 -8.94
N GLY A 38 13.15 -35.46 -8.71
CA GLY A 38 13.17 -34.32 -7.81
C GLY A 38 12.24 -33.20 -8.29
N VAL A 39 12.23 -32.94 -9.59
CA VAL A 39 11.32 -31.99 -10.24
C VAL A 39 9.87 -32.43 -10.05
N LEU A 40 9.53 -33.69 -10.38
CA LEU A 40 8.17 -34.21 -10.26
C LEU A 40 7.65 -34.15 -8.82
N ARG A 41 8.48 -34.52 -7.83
CA ARG A 41 8.18 -34.35 -6.39
C ARG A 41 7.80 -32.92 -6.05
N ARG A 42 8.60 -31.95 -6.51
CA ARG A 42 8.33 -30.53 -6.23
C ARG A 42 7.06 -30.02 -6.89
N LEU A 43 6.72 -30.52 -8.07
CA LEU A 43 5.46 -30.17 -8.73
C LEU A 43 4.26 -30.73 -7.96
N ALA A 44 4.33 -32.00 -7.52
CA ALA A 44 3.28 -32.63 -6.72
C ALA A 44 3.10 -31.99 -5.33
N ASP A 45 4.18 -31.54 -4.69
CA ASP A 45 4.15 -30.83 -3.40
C ASP A 45 3.60 -29.39 -3.50
N THR A 46 3.25 -28.91 -4.70
CA THR A 46 2.72 -27.56 -4.90
C THR A 46 1.35 -27.44 -4.22
N HIS A 47 1.25 -26.54 -3.24
CA HIS A 47 0.00 -26.28 -2.54
C HIS A 47 -1.06 -25.77 -3.52
N VAL A 48 -2.31 -26.21 -3.36
CA VAL A 48 -3.40 -25.96 -4.32
C VAL A 48 -3.67 -24.50 -4.62
N THR A 49 -3.44 -23.60 -3.65
CA THR A 49 -3.57 -22.16 -3.89
C THR A 49 -2.60 -21.64 -4.94
N PHE A 50 -1.54 -22.39 -5.28
CA PHE A 50 -0.57 -22.06 -6.32
C PHE A 50 -0.76 -22.84 -7.62
N TRP A 51 -1.85 -23.60 -7.76
CA TRP A 51 -2.13 -24.31 -9.00
C TRP A 51 -2.55 -23.33 -10.11
N PRO A 52 -2.03 -23.50 -11.34
CA PRO A 52 -2.40 -22.65 -12.46
C PRO A 52 -3.89 -22.82 -12.77
N GLY A 53 -4.63 -21.71 -12.80
CA GLY A 53 -6.07 -21.73 -13.06
C GLY A 53 -6.86 -22.62 -12.11
N ALA A 54 -6.40 -22.75 -10.86
CA ALA A 54 -7.03 -23.58 -9.83
C ALA A 54 -7.19 -25.06 -10.20
N ARG A 55 -6.33 -25.58 -11.08
CA ARG A 55 -6.34 -26.98 -11.53
C ARG A 55 -4.93 -27.54 -11.56
N PHE A 56 -4.81 -28.84 -11.31
CA PHE A 56 -3.58 -29.56 -11.61
C PHE A 56 -3.51 -29.82 -13.12
N PRO A 57 -2.49 -29.32 -13.85
CA PRO A 57 -2.41 -29.47 -15.30
C PRO A 57 -2.36 -30.93 -15.77
N ALA A 58 -2.98 -31.21 -16.93
CA ALA A 58 -2.97 -32.54 -17.53
C ALA A 58 -1.54 -33.04 -17.79
N TRP A 59 -0.68 -32.20 -18.39
CA TRP A 59 0.72 -32.57 -18.64
C TRP A 59 1.49 -32.96 -17.36
N ALA A 60 1.17 -32.35 -16.22
CA ALA A 60 1.81 -32.65 -14.94
C ALA A 60 1.30 -33.99 -14.39
N ARG A 61 0.04 -34.33 -14.64
CA ARG A 61 -0.54 -35.64 -14.35
C ARG A 61 0.08 -36.71 -15.25
N ASP A 62 0.18 -36.47 -16.55
CA ASP A 62 0.77 -37.41 -17.49
C ASP A 62 2.24 -37.71 -17.12
N ALA A 63 3.00 -36.68 -16.75
CA ALA A 63 4.38 -36.83 -16.29
C ALA A 63 4.48 -37.63 -14.98
N TRP A 64 3.49 -37.48 -14.09
CA TRP A 64 3.39 -38.23 -12.85
C TRP A 64 3.03 -39.70 -13.07
N GLU A 65 2.05 -39.97 -13.93
CA GLU A 65 1.60 -41.32 -14.27
C GLU A 65 2.66 -42.11 -15.05
N ALA A 66 3.46 -41.43 -15.87
CA ALA A 66 4.60 -42.01 -16.56
C ALA A 66 5.74 -42.42 -15.61
N TRP A 67 5.72 -41.98 -14.35
CA TRP A 67 6.72 -42.31 -13.33
C TRP A 67 6.23 -43.49 -12.46
N ASP A 68 7.06 -44.53 -12.24
CA ASP A 68 6.74 -45.82 -11.56
C ASP A 68 6.39 -45.70 -10.05
N GLY A 69 6.04 -44.50 -9.56
CA GLY A 69 5.05 -44.32 -8.49
C GLY A 69 5.33 -44.85 -7.08
N ARG A 70 6.55 -45.30 -6.75
CA ARG A 70 6.83 -45.77 -5.38
C ARG A 70 7.10 -44.62 -4.43
N GLY A 71 6.10 -44.27 -3.62
CA GLY A 71 6.30 -43.57 -2.35
C GLY A 71 5.81 -42.12 -2.25
N ILE A 72 4.99 -41.62 -3.18
CA ILE A 72 4.37 -40.30 -3.06
C ILE A 72 2.85 -40.41 -3.19
N ALA A 73 2.14 -39.75 -2.27
CA ALA A 73 0.68 -39.71 -2.30
C ALA A 73 0.19 -38.96 -3.55
N ASP A 74 -0.84 -39.48 -4.20
CA ASP A 74 -1.49 -38.83 -5.35
C ASP A 74 -1.98 -37.41 -4.96
N PRO A 75 -1.43 -36.34 -5.57
CA PRO A 75 -1.81 -34.96 -5.27
C PRO A 75 -3.24 -34.62 -5.74
N LEU A 76 -3.87 -35.45 -6.58
CA LEU A 76 -5.17 -35.19 -7.20
C LEU A 76 -6.38 -35.37 -6.27
N ARG A 77 -6.18 -35.88 -5.05
CA ARG A 77 -7.29 -36.43 -4.25
C ARG A 77 -8.21 -35.44 -3.54
N LEU A 78 -7.94 -34.13 -3.50
CA LEU A 78 -8.55 -33.28 -2.45
C LEU A 78 -9.09 -31.89 -2.82
N VAL A 79 -9.08 -31.45 -4.07
CA VAL A 79 -9.57 -30.08 -4.37
C VAL A 79 -10.53 -30.06 -5.57
N PRO A 80 -11.81 -29.74 -5.35
CA PRO A 80 -12.78 -29.53 -6.43
C PRO A 80 -12.32 -28.39 -7.36
N GLN A 81 -12.60 -28.52 -8.65
CA GLN A 81 -12.48 -27.38 -9.57
C GLN A 81 -13.39 -26.24 -9.11
N PRO A 82 -12.99 -24.97 -9.35
CA PRO A 82 -13.86 -23.84 -9.02
C PRO A 82 -15.18 -23.94 -9.79
N ASP A 83 -16.27 -24.08 -9.05
CA ASP A 83 -17.62 -24.09 -9.61
C ASP A 83 -18.13 -22.65 -9.70
N THR A 84 -17.98 -22.08 -10.90
CA THR A 84 -18.38 -20.71 -11.22
C THR A 84 -19.86 -20.45 -10.93
N HIS A 85 -20.74 -21.39 -11.30
CA HIS A 85 -22.17 -21.23 -11.07
C HIS A 85 -22.51 -21.21 -9.58
N ARG A 86 -21.86 -22.09 -8.80
CA ARG A 86 -22.01 -22.09 -7.35
C ARG A 86 -21.49 -20.81 -6.71
N VAL A 87 -20.31 -20.31 -7.10
CA VAL A 87 -19.75 -19.07 -6.55
C VAL A 87 -20.66 -17.88 -6.87
N LEU A 88 -21.04 -17.70 -8.14
CA LEU A 88 -21.92 -16.61 -8.58
C LEU A 88 -23.32 -16.70 -7.95
N GLY A 89 -23.87 -17.91 -7.82
CA GLY A 89 -25.16 -18.13 -7.17
C GLY A 89 -25.14 -17.75 -5.69
N ARG A 90 -24.06 -18.11 -4.98
CA ARG A 90 -23.89 -17.78 -3.56
C ARG A 90 -23.74 -16.28 -3.30
N LEU A 91 -23.15 -15.53 -4.23
CA LEU A 91 -22.97 -14.07 -4.08
C LEU A 91 -24.31 -13.29 -4.00
N ARG A 92 -25.42 -13.91 -4.41
CA ARG A 92 -26.78 -13.34 -4.26
C ARG A 92 -27.38 -13.55 -2.88
N GLU A 93 -26.84 -14.46 -2.07
CA GLU A 93 -27.44 -14.83 -0.78
C GLU A 93 -27.02 -13.86 0.34
N ASP A 94 -27.97 -13.26 1.06
CA ASP A 94 -27.66 -12.32 2.15
C ASP A 94 -26.67 -12.88 3.19
N ARG A 95 -26.79 -14.17 3.53
CA ARG A 95 -25.97 -14.83 4.57
C ARG A 95 -24.46 -14.90 4.25
N VAL A 96 -24.06 -14.75 2.98
CA VAL A 96 -22.63 -14.76 2.63
C VAL A 96 -21.98 -13.39 2.85
N TRP A 97 -22.80 -12.36 3.04
CA TRP A 97 -22.41 -11.02 3.43
C TRP A 97 -22.56 -10.92 4.95
N SER A 98 -21.43 -10.91 5.66
CA SER A 98 -21.37 -10.78 7.11
C SER A 98 -22.06 -9.52 7.60
N ASP A 99 -22.68 -9.59 8.79
CA ASP A 99 -23.20 -8.41 9.52
C ASP A 99 -22.11 -7.36 9.82
N LYS A 100 -20.83 -7.75 9.74
CA LYS A 100 -19.66 -6.84 9.77
C LYS A 100 -19.29 -6.32 8.38
N LEU A 101 -20.30 -6.29 7.50
CA LEU A 101 -20.36 -5.79 6.14
C LEU A 101 -19.69 -6.66 5.05
N GLY A 102 -18.75 -7.59 5.30
CA GLY A 102 -17.94 -8.26 4.25
C GLY A 102 -18.33 -9.66 3.79
N ILE A 103 -17.77 -10.14 2.67
CA ILE A 103 -17.91 -11.54 2.22
C ILE A 103 -17.25 -12.49 3.25
N VAL A 104 -17.95 -13.56 3.65
CA VAL A 104 -17.41 -14.58 4.56
C VAL A 104 -16.13 -15.22 4.00
N GLU A 105 -15.19 -15.55 4.88
CA GLU A 105 -13.82 -15.98 4.50
C GLU A 105 -13.79 -17.14 3.50
N SER A 106 -14.70 -18.11 3.69
CA SER A 106 -14.78 -19.30 2.85
C SER A 106 -15.16 -18.97 1.40
N LEU A 107 -16.16 -18.11 1.20
CA LEU A 107 -16.58 -17.68 -0.13
C LEU A 107 -15.53 -16.76 -0.77
N ARG A 108 -14.88 -15.89 0.01
CA ARG A 108 -13.77 -15.06 -0.49
C ARG A 108 -12.68 -15.91 -1.12
N GLY A 109 -12.29 -17.00 -0.45
CA GLY A 109 -11.29 -17.92 -0.99
C GLY A 109 -11.70 -18.63 -2.27
N GLU A 110 -12.96 -19.09 -2.36
CA GLU A 110 -13.53 -19.68 -3.58
C GLU A 110 -13.58 -18.66 -4.73
N LEU A 111 -14.03 -17.44 -4.44
CA LEU A 111 -14.14 -16.34 -5.41
C LEU A 111 -12.78 -15.93 -5.98
N ASP A 112 -11.78 -15.66 -5.12
CA ASP A 112 -10.44 -15.28 -5.60
C ASP A 112 -9.82 -16.39 -6.45
N THR A 113 -10.09 -17.65 -6.10
CA THR A 113 -9.61 -18.81 -6.86
C THR A 113 -10.24 -18.87 -8.26
N ALA A 114 -11.57 -18.69 -8.37
CA ALA A 114 -12.28 -18.62 -9.64
C ALA A 114 -11.85 -17.41 -10.49
N TRP A 115 -11.60 -16.28 -9.83
CA TRP A 115 -11.08 -15.07 -10.44
C TRP A 115 -9.69 -15.26 -11.04
N PHE A 116 -8.75 -15.85 -10.29
CA PHE A 116 -7.41 -16.16 -10.80
C PHE A 116 -7.42 -17.15 -11.95
N ALA A 117 -8.42 -18.03 -11.99
CA ALA A 117 -8.64 -18.95 -13.09
C ALA A 117 -9.26 -18.29 -14.33
N GLY A 118 -9.75 -17.05 -14.21
CA GLY A 118 -10.45 -16.35 -15.28
C GLY A 118 -11.85 -16.91 -15.55
N THR A 119 -12.38 -17.76 -14.67
CA THR A 119 -13.73 -18.34 -14.82
C THR A 119 -14.80 -17.41 -14.25
N VAL A 120 -14.41 -16.47 -13.38
CA VAL A 120 -15.23 -15.36 -12.91
C VAL A 120 -14.50 -14.06 -13.26
N THR A 121 -15.20 -13.15 -13.91
CA THR A 121 -14.67 -11.86 -14.37
C THR A 121 -15.40 -10.69 -13.71
N GLY A 122 -14.84 -9.48 -13.85
CA GLY A 122 -15.46 -8.28 -13.29
C GLY A 122 -16.89 -8.06 -13.81
N PRO A 123 -17.14 -8.24 -15.12
CA PRO A 123 -18.51 -8.23 -15.67
C PRO A 123 -19.44 -9.27 -15.05
N ASP A 124 -18.96 -10.50 -14.79
CA ASP A 124 -19.78 -11.54 -14.14
C ASP A 124 -20.18 -11.11 -12.73
N LEU A 125 -19.23 -10.54 -11.97
CA LEU A 125 -19.48 -10.03 -10.63
C LEU A 125 -20.45 -8.85 -10.64
N LEU A 126 -20.28 -7.93 -11.59
CA LEU A 126 -21.14 -6.76 -11.76
C LEU A 126 -22.59 -7.16 -12.08
N ALA A 127 -22.78 -8.25 -12.82
CA ALA A 127 -24.09 -8.77 -13.21
C ALA A 127 -24.80 -9.62 -12.12
N VAL A 128 -24.10 -10.04 -11.06
CA VAL A 128 -24.70 -10.91 -10.03
C VAL A 128 -24.74 -10.31 -8.64
N ILE A 129 -23.83 -9.39 -8.29
CA ILE A 129 -23.76 -8.81 -6.96
C ILE A 129 -24.76 -7.66 -6.86
N PRO A 130 -25.76 -7.74 -5.96
CA PRO A 130 -26.63 -6.61 -5.68
C PRO A 130 -25.82 -5.37 -5.28
N ALA A 131 -26.13 -4.23 -5.89
CA ALA A 131 -25.33 -3.01 -5.73
C ALA A 131 -25.23 -2.56 -4.26
N ARG A 132 -26.24 -2.89 -3.43
CA ARG A 132 -26.24 -2.66 -1.98
C ARG A 132 -25.01 -3.20 -1.25
N TYR A 133 -24.38 -4.25 -1.75
CA TYR A 133 -23.18 -4.85 -1.14
C TYR A 133 -21.87 -4.18 -1.53
N THR A 134 -21.93 -3.29 -2.52
CA THR A 134 -20.83 -2.42 -2.94
C THR A 134 -21.01 -0.98 -2.47
N MET A 135 -22.00 -0.75 -1.58
CA MET A 135 -22.37 0.56 -1.03
C MET A 135 -22.60 0.44 0.49
N PRO A 136 -21.52 0.44 1.30
CA PRO A 136 -20.24 1.07 1.00
C PRO A 136 -19.11 0.11 0.61
N VAL A 137 -18.01 0.65 0.07
CA VAL A 137 -16.88 -0.11 -0.51
C VAL A 137 -15.87 -0.68 0.49
N TRP A 138 -16.12 -0.56 1.80
CA TRP A 138 -15.25 -0.94 2.93
C TRP A 138 -14.51 -2.29 2.87
N LEU A 139 -14.87 -3.19 1.97
CA LEU A 139 -14.69 -4.65 2.05
C LEU A 139 -13.80 -5.22 0.95
N LEU A 140 -13.36 -4.37 0.01
CA LEU A 140 -12.61 -4.84 -1.15
C LEU A 140 -11.13 -5.07 -0.84
N ALA A 141 -10.60 -4.47 0.25
CA ALA A 141 -9.17 -4.29 0.50
C ALA A 141 -8.33 -5.59 0.58
N GLU A 142 -8.95 -6.75 0.79
CA GLU A 142 -8.23 -8.02 0.92
C GLU A 142 -8.55 -9.06 -0.19
N SER A 143 -9.46 -8.76 -1.12
CA SER A 143 -9.82 -9.68 -2.21
C SER A 143 -9.43 -9.09 -3.58
N PRO A 144 -8.53 -9.74 -4.34
CA PRO A 144 -8.23 -9.39 -5.73
C PRO A 144 -9.46 -9.33 -6.64
N ALA A 145 -10.42 -10.26 -6.48
CA ALA A 145 -11.64 -10.28 -7.27
C ALA A 145 -12.49 -9.04 -7.02
N MET A 146 -12.59 -8.61 -5.77
CA MET A 146 -13.34 -7.42 -5.37
C MET A 146 -12.67 -6.11 -5.85
N HIS A 147 -11.34 -6.04 -5.88
CA HIS A 147 -10.65 -4.93 -6.55
C HIS A 147 -10.89 -4.91 -8.06
N GLY A 148 -10.91 -6.09 -8.67
CA GLY A 148 -11.29 -6.26 -10.07
C GLY A 148 -12.69 -5.74 -10.36
N LEU A 149 -13.66 -6.10 -9.50
CA LEU A 149 -15.03 -5.58 -9.57
C LEU A 149 -15.07 -4.05 -9.49
N GLU A 150 -14.39 -3.41 -8.53
CA GLU A 150 -14.43 -1.94 -8.43
C GLU A 150 -13.83 -1.28 -9.66
N ARG A 151 -12.73 -1.81 -10.22
CA ARG A 151 -12.19 -1.31 -11.50
C ARG A 151 -13.20 -1.45 -12.64
N THR A 152 -13.82 -2.63 -12.77
CA THR A 152 -14.85 -2.86 -13.78
C THR A 152 -16.05 -1.94 -13.58
N LEU A 153 -16.50 -1.73 -12.35
CA LEU A 153 -17.60 -0.85 -12.02
C LEU A 153 -17.28 0.61 -12.38
N CYS A 154 -16.11 1.12 -11.99
CA CYS A 154 -15.69 2.47 -12.35
C CYS A 154 -15.61 2.64 -13.88
N SER A 155 -15.04 1.67 -14.59
CA SER A 155 -14.99 1.69 -16.06
C SER A 155 -16.37 1.59 -16.70
N PHE A 156 -17.27 0.79 -16.14
CA PHE A 156 -18.66 0.63 -16.60
C PHE A 156 -19.43 1.94 -16.46
N LEU A 157 -19.37 2.59 -15.28
CA LEU A 157 -20.00 3.88 -15.05
C LEU A 157 -19.41 4.98 -15.94
N ALA A 158 -18.08 5.05 -16.05
CA ALA A 158 -17.41 6.02 -16.91
C ALA A 158 -17.80 5.84 -18.39
N GLY A 159 -17.87 4.59 -18.88
CA GLY A 159 -18.27 4.30 -20.25
C GLY A 159 -19.75 4.57 -20.53
N ALA A 160 -20.64 4.29 -19.58
CA ALA A 160 -22.08 4.44 -19.76
C ALA A 160 -22.56 5.89 -19.57
N LEU A 161 -21.98 6.63 -18.63
CA LEU A 161 -22.41 7.99 -18.28
C LEU A 161 -21.55 9.07 -18.96
N GLY A 162 -20.29 8.76 -19.29
CA GLY A 162 -19.33 9.74 -19.80
C GLY A 162 -19.26 10.97 -18.92
N THR A 163 -19.38 12.14 -19.54
CA THR A 163 -19.45 13.45 -18.85
C THR A 163 -20.87 14.01 -18.76
N ASP A 164 -21.91 13.22 -19.03
CA ASP A 164 -23.31 13.66 -19.02
C ASP A 164 -23.80 13.90 -17.58
N THR A 165 -23.87 15.17 -17.19
CA THR A 165 -24.23 15.59 -15.83
C THR A 165 -25.64 15.13 -15.44
N ASP A 166 -26.60 15.13 -16.38
CA ASP A 166 -27.97 14.69 -16.10
C ASP A 166 -28.00 13.18 -15.87
N ALA A 167 -27.29 12.39 -16.68
CA ALA A 167 -27.20 10.94 -16.50
C ALA A 167 -26.62 10.57 -15.11
N TRP A 168 -25.59 11.28 -14.66
CA TRP A 168 -25.02 11.12 -13.32
C TRP A 168 -26.05 11.47 -12.21
N LEU A 169 -26.80 12.57 -12.34
CA LEU A 169 -27.86 12.93 -11.38
C LEU A 169 -29.01 11.91 -11.33
N ARG A 170 -29.42 11.39 -12.48
CA ARG A 170 -30.44 10.33 -12.56
C ARG A 170 -29.98 9.06 -11.85
N LEU A 171 -28.73 8.63 -12.08
CA LEU A 171 -28.18 7.45 -11.41
C LEU A 171 -28.13 7.66 -9.89
N MET A 172 -27.62 8.80 -9.42
CA MET A 172 -27.60 9.11 -7.99
C MET A 172 -29.00 9.10 -7.36
N THR A 173 -30.01 9.58 -8.08
CA THR A 173 -31.40 9.52 -7.62
C THR A 173 -31.92 8.08 -7.58
N ALA A 174 -31.66 7.28 -8.63
CA ALA A 174 -32.09 5.89 -8.73
C ALA A 174 -31.49 5.01 -7.61
N VAL A 175 -30.20 5.19 -7.29
CA VAL A 175 -29.55 4.41 -6.21
C VAL A 175 -30.11 4.77 -4.84
N GLU A 176 -30.44 6.05 -4.60
CA GLU A 176 -31.09 6.47 -3.36
C GLU A 176 -32.53 5.95 -3.26
N GLU A 177 -33.29 5.96 -4.35
CA GLU A 177 -34.63 5.37 -4.38
C GLU A 177 -34.61 3.90 -4.01
N VAL A 178 -33.74 3.10 -4.64
CA VAL A 178 -33.65 1.67 -4.38
C VAL A 178 -33.26 1.37 -2.92
N ARG A 179 -32.46 2.24 -2.31
CA ARG A 179 -32.06 2.07 -0.91
C ARG A 179 -33.12 2.51 0.09
N THR A 180 -33.83 3.61 -0.21
CA THR A 180 -34.67 4.30 0.77
C THR A 180 -36.16 3.99 0.67
N LEU A 181 -36.66 3.59 -0.51
CA LEU A 181 -38.09 3.34 -0.70
C LEU A 181 -38.50 1.95 -0.18
N PRO A 182 -39.61 1.87 0.60
CA PRO A 182 -40.22 0.59 0.92
C PRO A 182 -40.63 -0.16 -0.35
N GLY A 183 -40.34 -1.46 -0.42
CA GLY A 183 -40.71 -2.31 -1.56
C GLY A 183 -39.84 -2.14 -2.81
N ALA A 184 -38.80 -1.30 -2.76
CA ALA A 184 -37.82 -1.26 -3.85
C ALA A 184 -37.08 -2.59 -3.98
N ASP A 185 -36.71 -2.93 -5.22
CA ASP A 185 -35.91 -4.11 -5.51
C ASP A 185 -34.50 -3.92 -4.96
N ARG A 186 -34.26 -4.50 -3.78
CA ARG A 186 -32.97 -4.40 -3.12
C ARG A 186 -31.90 -5.23 -3.83
N ASP A 187 -32.30 -6.23 -4.62
CA ASP A 187 -31.41 -7.15 -5.32
C ASP A 187 -30.89 -6.58 -6.65
N ALA A 188 -31.35 -5.38 -7.03
CA ALA A 188 -30.88 -4.64 -8.19
C ALA A 188 -29.35 -4.53 -8.23
N THR A 189 -28.78 -4.91 -9.36
CA THR A 189 -27.36 -4.78 -9.70
C THR A 189 -27.06 -3.37 -10.24
N TRP A 190 -25.78 -3.05 -10.44
CA TRP A 190 -25.41 -1.76 -11.05
C TRP A 190 -25.95 -1.58 -12.48
N PRO A 191 -25.93 -2.60 -13.37
CA PRO A 191 -26.64 -2.54 -14.64
C PRO A 191 -28.13 -2.23 -14.49
N ASP A 192 -28.85 -2.92 -13.60
CA ASP A 192 -30.28 -2.67 -13.37
C ASP A 192 -30.55 -1.23 -12.89
N LEU A 193 -29.68 -0.71 -12.03
CA LEU A 193 -29.74 0.67 -11.55
C LEU A 193 -29.51 1.69 -12.67
N LEU A 194 -28.63 1.38 -13.62
CA LEU A 194 -28.33 2.26 -14.75
C LEU A 194 -29.47 2.26 -15.78
N GLU A 195 -30.08 1.10 -16.04
CA GLU A 195 -31.30 1.00 -16.84
C GLU A 195 -32.45 1.79 -16.20
N ARG A 196 -32.67 1.61 -14.90
CA ARG A 196 -33.67 2.38 -14.14
C ARG A 196 -33.39 3.89 -14.17
N ALA A 197 -32.12 4.29 -14.12
CA ALA A 197 -31.72 5.69 -14.14
C ALA A 197 -32.19 6.40 -15.42
N ALA A 198 -32.30 5.70 -16.56
CA ALA A 198 -32.76 6.29 -17.81
C ALA A 198 -34.14 6.98 -17.68
N ASP A 199 -35.06 6.35 -16.94
CA ASP A 199 -36.42 6.82 -16.70
C ASP A 199 -36.60 7.57 -15.37
N THR A 200 -35.52 7.71 -14.59
CA THR A 200 -35.58 8.38 -13.28
C THR A 200 -35.50 9.89 -13.46
N THR A 201 -36.41 10.64 -12.82
CA THR A 201 -36.33 12.10 -12.76
C THR A 201 -35.28 12.51 -11.73
N PRO A 202 -34.26 13.32 -12.07
CA PRO A 202 -33.28 13.83 -11.11
C PRO A 202 -33.91 14.53 -9.91
N ASP A 203 -33.52 14.17 -8.68
CA ASP A 203 -33.90 14.87 -7.45
C ASP A 203 -32.68 15.15 -6.55
N PRO A 204 -32.02 16.31 -6.73
CA PRO A 204 -30.88 16.72 -5.91
C PRO A 204 -31.13 16.76 -4.40
N ARG A 205 -32.37 17.00 -3.96
CA ARG A 205 -32.70 17.09 -2.52
C ARG A 205 -32.75 15.72 -1.87
N ARG A 206 -33.06 14.69 -2.65
CA ARG A 206 -33.07 13.30 -2.20
C ARG A 206 -31.68 12.68 -2.13
N ILE A 207 -30.79 13.14 -3.01
CA ILE A 207 -29.40 12.69 -3.13
C ILE A 207 -28.60 12.93 -1.85
N VAL A 208 -28.84 14.05 -1.15
CA VAL A 208 -28.07 14.43 0.03
C VAL A 208 -28.84 14.09 1.31
N PRO A 209 -28.29 13.29 2.24
CA PRO A 209 -28.96 12.93 3.49
C PRO A 209 -28.94 14.08 4.53
N TYR A 210 -29.19 15.33 4.11
CA TYR A 210 -29.02 16.53 4.91
C TYR A 210 -29.71 16.41 6.28
N ALA A 211 -30.99 16.01 6.30
CA ALA A 211 -31.78 15.85 7.54
C ALA A 211 -31.25 14.77 8.51
N LYS A 212 -30.51 13.76 8.03
CA LYS A 212 -29.89 12.71 8.88
C LYS A 212 -28.55 13.15 9.48
N VAL A 213 -27.91 14.12 8.83
CA VAL A 213 -26.59 14.65 9.19
C VAL A 213 -26.73 15.89 10.08
N THR A 214 -27.68 16.77 9.79
CA THR A 214 -28.03 17.92 10.64
C THR A 214 -28.59 17.44 11.98
N GLY A 215 -27.87 17.70 13.07
CA GLY A 215 -28.26 17.32 14.44
C GLY A 215 -27.49 16.13 15.02
N ARG A 216 -26.66 15.44 14.22
CA ARG A 216 -25.66 14.49 14.74
C ARG A 216 -24.31 15.18 14.85
N ASP A 217 -23.64 14.95 15.97
CA ASP A 217 -22.26 15.38 16.18
C ASP A 217 -21.34 14.72 15.11
N ARG A 218 -20.46 15.51 14.50
CA ARG A 218 -19.40 15.09 13.58
C ARG A 218 -18.69 13.85 14.09
N GLU A 219 -18.35 13.80 15.37
CA GLU A 219 -17.67 12.64 15.96
C GLU A 219 -18.52 11.38 15.94
N LYS A 220 -19.84 11.50 16.09
CA LYS A 220 -20.75 10.35 16.01
C LYS A 220 -20.82 9.80 14.58
N LEU A 221 -20.82 10.68 13.56
CA LEU A 221 -20.83 10.25 12.16
C LEU A 221 -19.52 9.56 11.76
N LEU A 222 -18.37 10.09 12.20
CA LEU A 222 -17.06 9.45 11.98
C LEU A 222 -16.91 8.09 12.68
N ARG A 223 -17.56 7.90 13.83
CA ARG A 223 -17.55 6.62 14.56
C ARG A 223 -18.62 5.65 14.07
N TRP A 224 -19.64 6.12 13.36
CA TRP A 224 -20.73 5.29 12.90
C TRP A 224 -20.33 4.53 11.64
N ARG A 225 -19.86 3.29 11.80
CA ARG A 225 -19.41 2.47 10.67
C ARG A 225 -20.52 2.05 9.68
N GLU A 226 -21.78 2.21 10.08
CA GLU A 226 -22.93 1.65 9.37
C GLU A 226 -23.72 2.71 8.57
N TRP A 227 -23.31 3.98 8.58
CA TRP A 227 -24.01 4.97 7.78
C TRP A 227 -23.60 4.84 6.31
N THR A 228 -24.61 4.59 5.48
CA THR A 228 -24.45 4.42 4.03
C THR A 228 -24.96 5.66 3.32
N TRP A 229 -24.23 6.14 2.33
CA TRP A 229 -24.69 7.18 1.41
C TRP A 229 -24.53 6.68 -0.03
N PRO A 230 -25.55 5.99 -0.58
CA PRO A 230 -25.51 5.45 -1.94
C PRO A 230 -25.10 6.45 -3.01
N ALA A 231 -25.65 7.67 -3.00
CA ALA A 231 -25.23 8.68 -3.97
C ALA A 231 -23.79 9.17 -3.70
N GLY A 232 -23.36 9.22 -2.43
CA GLY A 232 -21.96 9.46 -2.07
C GLY A 232 -21.00 8.44 -2.67
N GLU A 233 -21.41 7.17 -2.78
CA GLU A 233 -20.63 6.12 -3.46
C GLU A 233 -20.57 6.29 -4.97
N VAL A 234 -21.58 6.89 -5.59
CA VAL A 234 -21.54 7.26 -7.02
C VAL A 234 -20.59 8.43 -7.23
N LEU A 235 -20.68 9.47 -6.39
CA LEU A 235 -19.78 10.62 -6.42
C LEU A 235 -18.31 10.23 -6.20
N ARG A 236 -18.05 9.33 -5.25
CA ARG A 236 -16.71 8.80 -4.95
C ARG A 236 -16.06 8.09 -6.15
N ARG A 237 -16.87 7.55 -7.08
CA ARG A 237 -16.44 6.83 -8.28
C ARG A 237 -16.40 7.69 -9.55
N ALA A 238 -16.61 9.01 -9.43
CA ALA A 238 -16.43 9.90 -10.56
C ALA A 238 -14.98 9.76 -11.10
N PRO A 239 -14.80 9.48 -12.41
CA PRO A 239 -13.49 9.20 -12.97
C PRO A 239 -12.59 10.45 -13.10
N ASP A 240 -13.17 11.65 -13.07
CA ASP A 240 -12.48 12.93 -13.20
C ASP A 240 -13.17 13.98 -12.31
N ALA A 241 -12.37 14.86 -11.70
CA ALA A 241 -12.83 16.04 -10.97
C ALA A 241 -13.77 16.94 -11.81
N LYS A 242 -13.64 16.98 -13.14
CA LYS A 242 -14.54 17.75 -14.02
C LYS A 242 -16.01 17.35 -13.88
N ILE A 243 -16.29 16.06 -13.66
CA ILE A 243 -17.66 15.58 -13.45
C ILE A 243 -18.18 16.08 -12.10
N LEU A 244 -17.33 16.07 -11.06
CA LEU A 244 -17.69 16.64 -9.76
C LEU A 244 -17.87 18.17 -9.85
N ASP A 245 -17.04 18.86 -10.65
CA ASP A 245 -17.15 20.30 -10.86
C ASP A 245 -18.48 20.74 -11.45
N THR A 246 -19.07 19.92 -12.34
CA THR A 246 -20.39 20.17 -12.94
C THR A 246 -21.55 19.69 -12.06
N LEU A 247 -21.39 18.58 -11.34
CA LEU A 247 -22.44 18.04 -10.47
C LEU A 247 -22.63 18.85 -9.19
N MET A 248 -21.55 19.24 -8.51
CA MET A 248 -21.62 19.83 -7.17
C MET A 248 -22.49 21.10 -7.08
N PRO A 249 -22.46 22.03 -8.05
CA PRO A 249 -23.35 23.19 -8.05
C PRO A 249 -24.85 22.88 -8.13
N LEU A 250 -25.22 21.69 -8.61
CA LEU A 250 -26.61 21.25 -8.76
C LEU A 250 -27.12 20.53 -7.50
N LEU A 251 -26.23 20.19 -6.58
CA LEU A 251 -26.53 19.53 -5.33
C LEU A 251 -26.71 20.56 -4.20
N PRO A 252 -27.44 20.22 -3.12
CA PRO A 252 -27.55 21.06 -1.94
C PRO A 252 -26.20 21.60 -1.41
N ASP A 253 -26.24 22.78 -0.79
CA ASP A 253 -25.07 23.37 -0.13
C ASP A 253 -24.43 22.39 0.86
N HIS A 254 -23.11 22.52 1.06
CA HIS A 254 -22.29 21.65 1.92
C HIS A 254 -22.14 20.18 1.47
N THR A 255 -22.55 19.84 0.25
CA THR A 255 -22.34 18.48 -0.29
C THR A 255 -20.84 18.12 -0.38
N GLY A 256 -19.97 19.07 -0.73
CA GLY A 256 -18.52 18.86 -0.76
C GLY A 256 -17.95 18.44 0.61
N TRP A 257 -18.32 19.17 1.67
CA TRP A 257 -18.01 18.80 3.05
C TRP A 257 -18.54 17.41 3.43
N LEU A 258 -19.78 17.09 3.04
CA LEU A 258 -20.35 15.77 3.32
C LEU A 258 -19.61 14.66 2.58
N LEU A 259 -19.17 14.90 1.34
CA LEU A 259 -18.37 13.96 0.56
C LEU A 259 -17.00 13.71 1.21
N ALA A 260 -16.34 14.76 1.68
CA ALA A 260 -15.12 14.61 2.47
C ALA A 260 -15.38 13.80 3.75
N LEU A 261 -16.44 14.14 4.52
CA LEU A 261 -16.83 13.39 5.72
C LEU A 261 -17.11 11.92 5.40
N TYR A 262 -17.76 11.63 4.27
CA TYR A 262 -18.06 10.28 3.84
C TYR A 262 -16.79 9.51 3.49
N VAL A 263 -15.91 10.07 2.66
CA VAL A 263 -14.61 9.46 2.30
C VAL A 263 -13.79 9.13 3.55
N VAL A 264 -13.70 10.08 4.48
CA VAL A 264 -13.04 9.93 5.78
C VAL A 264 -13.73 8.85 6.61
N ALA A 265 -15.06 8.89 6.67
CA ALA A 265 -15.83 7.85 7.33
C ALA A 265 -15.49 6.49 6.74
N GLN A 266 -15.33 6.34 5.42
CA GLN A 266 -14.99 5.12 4.66
C GLN A 266 -13.59 4.51 4.92
N ARG A 267 -12.70 5.17 5.69
CA ARG A 267 -11.31 4.70 5.98
C ARG A 267 -10.56 4.10 4.79
N GLN A 268 -10.77 4.68 3.61
CA GLN A 268 -10.07 4.33 2.39
C GLN A 268 -9.26 5.54 1.92
N ALA A 269 -8.30 5.31 1.03
CA ALA A 269 -7.60 6.39 0.35
C ALA A 269 -8.64 7.31 -0.33
N ALA A 270 -8.43 8.62 -0.24
CA ALA A 270 -9.36 9.55 -0.87
C ALA A 270 -9.24 9.44 -2.39
N PRO A 271 -10.35 9.34 -3.14
CA PRO A 271 -10.27 9.30 -4.60
C PRO A 271 -9.66 10.60 -5.13
N GLU A 272 -8.73 10.48 -6.08
CA GLU A 272 -8.00 11.61 -6.65
C GLU A 272 -8.94 12.69 -7.19
N ALA A 273 -9.96 12.31 -7.95
CA ALA A 273 -10.98 13.23 -8.48
C ALA A 273 -11.68 14.05 -7.39
N VAL A 274 -11.96 13.45 -6.22
CA VAL A 274 -12.60 14.15 -5.10
C VAL A 274 -11.63 15.18 -4.49
N VAL A 275 -10.38 14.78 -4.24
CA VAL A 275 -9.36 15.67 -3.68
C VAL A 275 -9.09 16.83 -4.63
N GLU A 276 -8.91 16.55 -5.93
CA GLU A 276 -8.68 17.55 -6.97
C GLU A 276 -9.85 18.54 -7.07
N HIS A 277 -11.09 18.06 -7.06
CA HIS A 277 -12.29 18.90 -7.06
C HIS A 277 -12.33 19.85 -5.84
N LEU A 278 -12.20 19.30 -4.63
CA LEU A 278 -12.25 20.10 -3.39
C LEU A 278 -11.12 21.14 -3.33
N THR A 279 -9.93 20.76 -3.80
CA THR A 279 -8.75 21.63 -3.90
C THR A 279 -9.02 22.78 -4.88
N ARG A 280 -9.51 22.48 -6.10
CA ARG A 280 -9.80 23.47 -7.14
C ARG A 280 -10.90 24.44 -6.71
N ARG A 281 -11.93 23.96 -6.00
CA ARG A 281 -13.03 24.77 -5.48
C ARG A 281 -12.64 25.61 -4.26
N GLY A 282 -11.55 25.26 -3.57
CA GLY A 282 -11.18 25.90 -2.31
C GLY A 282 -12.20 25.66 -1.20
N ASP A 283 -12.84 24.47 -1.16
CA ASP A 283 -13.78 24.10 -0.09
C ASP A 283 -13.00 23.82 1.21
N ARG A 284 -12.69 24.90 1.94
CA ARG A 284 -11.83 24.87 3.11
C ARG A 284 -12.34 23.92 4.19
N GLU A 285 -13.65 23.86 4.43
CA GLU A 285 -14.21 22.98 5.47
C GLU A 285 -14.04 21.51 5.11
N ALA A 286 -14.24 21.16 3.84
CA ALA A 286 -14.02 19.80 3.34
C ALA A 286 -12.54 19.41 3.37
N LEU A 287 -11.64 20.32 2.96
CA LEU A 287 -10.20 20.09 2.99
C LEU A 287 -9.67 19.94 4.42
N MET A 288 -10.20 20.71 5.38
CA MET A 288 -9.92 20.52 6.82
C MET A 288 -10.42 19.17 7.34
N MET A 289 -11.57 18.69 6.86
CA MET A 289 -12.09 17.36 7.22
C MET A 289 -11.12 16.25 6.78
N LEU A 290 -10.58 16.36 5.55
CA LEU A 290 -9.54 15.46 5.06
C LEU A 290 -8.26 15.61 5.90
N ALA A 291 -7.78 16.84 6.12
CA ALA A 291 -6.52 17.10 6.80
C ALA A 291 -6.44 16.56 8.25
N GLU A 292 -7.57 16.43 8.95
CA GLU A 292 -7.61 15.86 10.32
C GLU A 292 -7.66 14.32 10.34
N TRP A 293 -7.72 13.66 9.18
CA TRP A 293 -7.91 12.22 9.07
C TRP A 293 -6.62 11.44 9.26
N ILE A 294 -6.65 10.43 10.14
CA ILE A 294 -5.46 9.68 10.57
C ILE A 294 -4.90 8.73 9.52
N ASP A 295 -5.75 8.15 8.67
CA ASP A 295 -5.37 7.19 7.62
C ASP A 295 -5.25 7.91 6.27
N LEU A 296 -4.74 9.14 6.27
CA LEU A 296 -4.54 9.93 5.06
C LEU A 296 -3.54 9.21 4.14
N ASP A 297 -3.90 9.00 2.88
CA ASP A 297 -2.94 8.50 1.91
C ASP A 297 -1.97 9.63 1.54
N PRO A 298 -0.69 9.31 1.27
CA PRO A 298 0.29 10.37 1.10
C PRO A 298 0.10 11.22 -0.19
N PRO A 299 -0.53 10.77 -1.30
CA PRO A 299 -0.95 11.69 -2.38
C PRO A 299 -1.88 12.81 -1.88
N THR A 300 -2.93 12.44 -1.14
CA THR A 300 -3.84 13.42 -0.50
C THR A 300 -3.09 14.35 0.45
N HIS A 301 -2.15 13.80 1.24
CA HIS A 301 -1.31 14.60 2.12
C HIS A 301 -0.52 15.69 1.38
N HIS A 302 0.16 15.36 0.28
CA HIS A 302 0.91 16.35 -0.50
C HIS A 302 -0.01 17.36 -1.19
N ALA A 303 -1.16 16.93 -1.70
CA ALA A 303 -2.14 17.84 -2.28
C ALA A 303 -2.61 18.88 -1.25
N LEU A 304 -2.87 18.47 0.00
CA LEU A 304 -3.25 19.36 1.08
C LEU A 304 -2.10 20.28 1.53
N LEU A 305 -0.85 19.78 1.59
CA LEU A 305 0.32 20.62 1.87
C LEU A 305 0.53 21.70 0.80
N ALA A 306 0.36 21.35 -0.47
CA ALA A 306 0.56 22.25 -1.60
C ALA A 306 -0.40 23.45 -1.63
N LEU A 307 -1.51 23.39 -0.87
CA LEU A 307 -2.45 24.50 -0.72
C LEU A 307 -1.85 25.71 -0.02
N GLY A 308 -0.85 25.51 0.85
CA GLY A 308 -0.25 26.59 1.62
C GLY A 308 -1.17 27.23 2.67
N ASP A 309 -2.26 26.58 3.07
CA ASP A 309 -3.17 27.08 4.12
C ASP A 309 -2.61 26.74 5.53
N PRO A 310 -2.37 27.76 6.39
CA PRO A 310 -1.82 27.58 7.74
C PRO A 310 -2.65 26.69 8.70
N GLU A 311 -3.97 26.66 8.56
CA GLU A 311 -4.85 25.82 9.40
C GLU A 311 -4.90 24.38 8.91
N ILE A 312 -4.89 24.16 7.59
CA ILE A 312 -4.76 22.82 6.99
C ILE A 312 -3.41 22.23 7.36
N HIS A 313 -2.35 23.02 7.25
CA HIS A 313 -1.02 22.58 7.62
C HIS A 313 -0.93 22.13 9.09
N LEU A 314 -1.57 22.90 9.98
CA LEU A 314 -1.73 22.51 11.37
C LEU A 314 -2.59 21.25 11.56
N ALA A 315 -3.69 21.09 10.82
CA ALA A 315 -4.53 19.89 10.93
C ALA A 315 -3.77 18.61 10.57
N LEU A 316 -2.84 18.69 9.61
CA LEU A 316 -1.96 17.60 9.23
C LEU A 316 -0.97 17.19 10.32
N LEU A 317 -0.82 17.97 11.41
CA LEU A 317 0.13 17.65 12.49
C LEU A 317 -0.09 16.25 13.10
N ALA A 318 -1.32 15.84 13.39
CA ALA A 318 -1.53 14.53 14.01
C ALA A 318 -1.46 13.37 12.98
N PRO A 319 -2.10 13.49 11.79
CA PRO A 319 -2.05 12.43 10.77
C PRO A 319 -0.70 12.13 10.17
N HIS A 320 0.19 13.11 9.98
CA HIS A 320 1.46 12.86 9.30
C HIS A 320 2.34 11.84 10.03
N PHE A 321 2.16 11.69 11.34
CA PHE A 321 2.85 10.67 12.14
C PHE A 321 2.41 9.23 11.81
N TYR A 322 1.37 9.06 10.99
CA TYR A 322 0.86 7.78 10.50
C TYR A 322 1.17 7.53 9.01
N THR A 323 1.51 8.57 8.24
CA THR A 323 1.76 8.48 6.79
C THR A 323 3.22 8.14 6.47
N GLY A 324 4.18 8.78 7.13
CA GLY A 324 5.61 8.50 6.94
C GLY A 324 6.53 9.58 7.49
N SER A 325 7.83 9.27 7.61
CA SER A 325 8.82 10.23 8.13
C SER A 325 9.19 11.32 7.12
N GLU A 326 8.90 11.14 5.83
CA GLU A 326 9.06 12.18 4.82
C GLU A 326 7.95 13.21 4.92
N GLU A 327 6.71 12.75 4.89
CA GLU A 327 5.50 13.55 5.03
C GLU A 327 5.51 14.32 6.36
N ALA A 328 5.95 13.66 7.44
CA ALA A 328 6.15 14.30 8.74
C ALA A 328 7.14 15.47 8.69
N ARG A 329 8.26 15.30 7.98
CA ARG A 329 9.25 16.40 7.86
C ARG A 329 8.73 17.55 7.02
N GLN A 330 8.02 17.27 5.92
CA GLN A 330 7.43 18.33 5.09
C GLN A 330 6.44 19.18 5.89
N VAL A 331 5.68 18.57 6.81
CA VAL A 331 4.78 19.34 7.69
C VAL A 331 5.54 20.24 8.68
N LEU A 332 6.78 19.88 9.01
CA LEU A 332 7.59 20.55 10.03
C LEU A 332 8.67 21.47 9.45
N ASP A 333 8.80 21.56 8.12
CA ASP A 333 9.90 22.27 7.45
C ASP A 333 9.73 23.80 7.41
N GLY A 334 8.54 24.30 7.73
CA GLY A 334 8.20 25.72 7.76
C GLY A 334 7.99 26.36 6.39
N SER A 335 7.83 25.57 5.32
CA SER A 335 7.44 26.04 3.99
C SER A 335 6.12 26.81 4.00
N VAL A 336 5.23 26.44 4.91
CA VAL A 336 3.95 27.10 5.15
C VAL A 336 3.88 27.43 6.65
N PRO A 337 3.78 28.72 7.04
CA PRO A 337 3.68 29.07 8.45
C PRO A 337 2.41 28.48 9.05
N LEU A 338 2.49 27.93 10.25
CA LEU A 338 1.31 27.46 10.96
C LEU A 338 0.42 28.63 11.43
N ALA A 339 -0.89 28.40 11.50
CA ALA A 339 -1.85 29.43 11.92
C ALA A 339 -1.53 29.94 13.35
N PRO A 340 -1.71 31.24 13.66
CA PRO A 340 -1.45 31.78 14.99
C PRO A 340 -2.28 31.07 16.07
N TYR A 341 -1.64 30.75 17.18
CA TYR A 341 -2.21 29.85 18.19
C TYR A 341 -2.72 30.58 19.44
N GLU A 342 -3.87 30.16 19.95
CA GLU A 342 -4.19 30.29 21.38
C GLU A 342 -3.66 29.06 22.14
N ALA A 343 -3.02 29.24 23.30
CA ALA A 343 -2.39 28.14 24.03
C ALA A 343 -3.32 26.92 24.34
N ARG A 344 -4.65 27.14 24.38
CA ARG A 344 -5.64 26.05 24.56
C ARG A 344 -5.88 25.20 23.30
N SER A 345 -5.76 25.76 22.09
CA SER A 345 -5.95 24.99 20.84
C SER A 345 -4.74 24.09 20.53
N VAL A 346 -3.55 24.52 20.95
CA VAL A 346 -2.29 23.74 20.92
C VAL A 346 -2.39 22.50 21.81
N ASP A 347 -2.81 22.65 23.07
CA ASP A 347 -2.94 21.52 24.00
C ASP A 347 -3.94 20.48 23.45
N MET A 348 -5.05 20.90 22.84
CA MET A 348 -6.02 19.96 22.28
C MET A 348 -5.50 19.20 21.04
N ARG A 349 -4.78 19.86 20.12
CA ARG A 349 -4.25 19.21 18.90
C ARG A 349 -2.96 18.43 19.17
N LEU A 350 -2.07 18.92 20.02
CA LEU A 350 -0.89 18.17 20.47
C LEU A 350 -1.25 16.96 21.34
N ARG A 351 -2.37 16.97 22.07
CA ARG A 351 -2.89 15.74 22.71
C ARG A 351 -3.23 14.62 21.72
N ARG A 352 -3.47 14.96 20.44
CA ARG A 352 -3.67 13.97 19.37
C ARG A 352 -2.35 13.53 18.73
N VAL A 353 -1.25 14.26 18.95
CA VAL A 353 0.09 13.84 18.52
C VAL A 353 0.53 12.63 19.35
N PRO A 354 0.90 11.52 18.70
CA PRO A 354 1.35 10.33 19.40
C PRO A 354 2.55 10.60 20.32
N GLY A 355 2.57 10.02 21.51
CA GLY A 355 3.70 10.11 22.45
C GLY A 355 5.06 9.74 21.84
N ASN A 356 5.07 8.91 20.80
CA ASN A 356 6.28 8.50 20.11
C ASN A 356 6.81 9.55 19.11
N ALA A 357 5.99 10.50 18.67
CA ALA A 357 6.24 11.48 17.61
C ALA A 357 6.90 12.80 18.07
N TYR A 358 6.94 13.06 19.38
CA TYR A 358 7.55 14.28 19.94
C TYR A 358 9.02 14.57 19.54
N PRO A 359 9.90 13.57 19.30
CA PRO A 359 11.24 13.85 18.79
C PRO A 359 11.25 14.56 17.44
N ASP A 360 10.29 14.28 16.55
CA ASP A 360 10.23 14.91 15.23
C ASP A 360 9.93 16.40 15.34
N LEU A 361 9.11 16.80 16.34
CA LEU A 361 8.81 18.20 16.64
C LEU A 361 10.05 19.03 17.04
N LEU A 362 11.16 18.39 17.43
CA LEU A 362 12.42 19.08 17.70
C LEU A 362 13.07 19.67 16.43
N HIS A 363 12.60 19.25 15.27
CA HIS A 363 13.02 19.74 13.95
C HIS A 363 12.06 20.77 13.36
N ALA A 364 10.96 21.08 14.05
CA ALA A 364 9.97 22.04 13.58
C ALA A 364 10.58 23.41 13.30
N ALA A 365 10.14 24.05 12.22
CA ALA A 365 10.46 25.44 11.95
C ALA A 365 9.83 26.39 12.97
N GLU A 366 8.66 26.03 13.53
CA GLU A 366 7.93 26.78 14.53
C GLU A 366 8.48 26.51 15.94
N PRO A 367 9.07 27.51 16.63
CA PRO A 367 9.64 27.33 17.95
C PRO A 367 8.64 26.84 19.01
N GLU A 368 7.35 27.19 18.87
CA GLU A 368 6.27 26.76 19.77
C GLU A 368 6.12 25.23 19.81
N LEU A 369 6.32 24.56 18.68
CA LEU A 369 6.26 23.09 18.60
C LEU A 369 7.45 22.45 19.31
N ILE A 370 8.63 23.06 19.21
CA ILE A 370 9.83 22.63 19.94
C ILE A 370 9.61 22.80 21.45
N GLU A 371 9.10 23.97 21.89
CA GLU A 371 8.77 24.25 23.30
C GLU A 371 7.78 23.21 23.85
N ALA A 372 6.72 22.92 23.09
CA ALA A 372 5.72 21.93 23.46
C ALA A 372 6.27 20.49 23.49
N ALA A 373 7.24 20.16 22.64
CA ALA A 373 7.93 18.87 22.70
C ALA A 373 8.68 18.70 24.03
N PHE A 374 9.42 19.73 24.46
CA PHE A 374 10.10 19.72 25.76
C PHE A 374 9.12 19.71 26.94
N GLU A 375 7.95 20.33 26.81
CA GLU A 375 6.87 20.26 27.80
C GLU A 375 6.38 18.83 28.02
N TYR A 376 6.06 18.15 26.93
CA TYR A 376 5.36 16.87 26.97
C TYR A 376 6.30 15.69 27.28
N ASP A 377 7.55 15.79 26.86
CA ASP A 377 8.54 14.74 27.06
C ASP A 377 8.88 14.50 28.54
N ARG A 378 8.73 15.52 29.41
CA ARG A 378 9.02 15.47 30.86
C ARG A 378 10.46 15.00 31.19
N GLY A 379 11.44 15.36 30.35
CA GLY A 379 12.86 15.09 30.58
C GLY A 379 13.33 13.68 30.18
N ARG A 380 12.60 13.00 29.31
CA ARG A 380 12.95 11.69 28.74
C ARG A 380 13.82 11.79 27.48
N PHE A 381 13.90 12.95 26.82
CA PHE A 381 14.82 13.22 25.73
C PHE A 381 16.26 13.04 26.22
N LYS A 382 17.03 12.27 25.46
CA LYS A 382 18.45 12.06 25.68
C LYS A 382 19.21 13.27 25.15
N THR A 383 20.49 13.34 25.50
CA THR A 383 21.38 14.46 25.13
C THR A 383 21.35 14.83 23.63
N PRO A 384 21.35 13.90 22.66
CA PRO A 384 21.28 14.27 21.24
C PRO A 384 19.97 14.96 20.86
N GLU A 385 18.82 14.45 21.33
CA GLU A 385 17.49 15.04 21.10
C GLU A 385 17.43 16.46 21.70
N GLN A 386 17.86 16.59 22.96
CA GLN A 386 17.90 17.89 23.63
C GLN A 386 18.80 18.91 22.90
N LEU A 387 19.94 18.47 22.36
CA LEU A 387 20.87 19.32 21.62
C LEU A 387 20.27 19.78 20.28
N VAL A 388 19.64 18.88 19.54
CA VAL A 388 18.92 19.20 18.29
C VAL A 388 17.80 20.21 18.55
N GLY A 389 16.96 19.96 19.55
CA GLY A 389 15.89 20.88 19.92
C GLY A 389 16.40 22.27 20.33
N CYS A 390 17.48 22.33 21.12
CA CYS A 390 18.09 23.62 21.50
C CYS A 390 18.71 24.35 20.30
N LEU A 391 19.34 23.61 19.37
CA LEU A 391 19.91 24.18 18.16
C LEU A 391 18.82 24.77 17.25
N ASN A 392 17.75 24.02 16.99
CA ASN A 392 16.65 24.52 16.16
C ASN A 392 15.88 25.65 16.85
N MET A 393 15.73 25.61 18.18
CA MET A 393 15.20 26.73 18.97
C MET A 393 16.05 27.99 18.79
N LEU A 394 17.37 27.88 18.85
CA LEU A 394 18.25 29.03 18.63
C LEU A 394 18.16 29.54 17.19
N ARG A 395 18.15 28.64 16.21
CA ARG A 395 18.10 28.96 14.78
C ARG A 395 16.80 29.64 14.37
N ARG A 396 15.65 29.22 14.93
CA ARG A 396 14.31 29.69 14.55
C ARG A 396 13.72 30.72 15.51
N GLY A 397 13.93 30.54 16.82
CA GLY A 397 13.37 31.37 17.89
C GLY A 397 14.36 32.37 18.50
N GLY A 398 15.65 32.24 18.21
CA GLY A 398 16.69 33.16 18.65
C GLY A 398 17.16 32.96 20.11
N PRO A 399 18.18 33.73 20.54
CA PRO A 399 18.84 33.57 21.85
C PRO A 399 17.90 33.73 23.05
N HIS A 400 16.94 34.65 22.96
CA HIS A 400 15.99 34.93 24.05
C HIS A 400 15.07 33.75 24.34
N ARG A 401 14.48 33.12 23.30
CA ARG A 401 13.61 31.96 23.47
C ARG A 401 14.39 30.74 23.95
N LEU A 402 15.61 30.52 23.43
CA LEU A 402 16.47 29.46 23.96
C LEU A 402 16.75 29.69 25.46
N SER A 403 17.10 30.91 25.88
CA SER A 403 17.33 31.21 27.29
C SER A 403 16.09 30.96 28.16
N ALA A 404 14.90 31.32 27.67
CA ALA A 404 13.64 31.05 28.36
C ALA A 404 13.37 29.54 28.49
N LEU A 405 13.58 28.76 27.42
CA LEU A 405 13.47 27.31 27.44
C LEU A 405 14.42 26.67 28.47
N LEU A 406 15.68 27.11 28.52
CA LEU A 406 16.66 26.62 29.50
C LEU A 406 16.23 26.92 30.95
N ALA A 407 15.63 28.08 31.20
CA ALA A 407 15.15 28.48 32.52
C ALA A 407 13.99 27.62 33.04
N THR A 408 13.25 26.93 32.15
CA THR A 408 12.17 26.00 32.55
C THR A 408 12.67 24.76 33.30
N GLY A 409 13.98 24.45 33.22
CA GLY A 409 14.55 23.24 33.81
C GLY A 409 14.20 21.94 33.07
N ARG A 410 13.52 22.03 31.91
CA ARG A 410 13.12 20.86 31.09
C ARG A 410 14.29 20.29 30.26
N VAL A 411 15.35 21.08 30.06
CA VAL A 411 16.58 20.65 29.37
C VAL A 411 17.57 20.09 30.39
N GLY A 412 18.17 18.94 30.08
CA GLY A 412 19.12 18.27 30.96
C GLY A 412 20.36 19.13 31.24
N SER A 413 20.89 19.04 32.46
CA SER A 413 21.96 19.92 32.96
C SER A 413 23.21 19.98 32.07
N ALA A 414 23.57 18.86 31.44
CA ALA A 414 24.70 18.80 30.51
C ALA A 414 24.47 19.66 29.26
N VAL A 415 23.28 19.57 28.64
CA VAL A 415 22.93 20.35 27.46
C VAL A 415 22.72 21.81 27.83
N THR A 416 22.09 22.08 28.98
CA THR A 416 21.95 23.45 29.51
C THR A 416 23.29 24.16 29.63
N LYS A 417 24.31 23.51 30.17
CA LYS A 417 25.67 24.07 30.25
C LYS A 417 26.28 24.34 28.86
N MET A 418 26.05 23.44 27.89
CA MET A 418 26.52 23.63 26.51
C MET A 418 25.84 24.85 25.85
N CYS A 419 24.51 24.96 25.98
CA CYS A 419 23.74 26.06 25.43
C CYS A 419 24.08 27.40 26.10
N GLN A 420 24.25 27.44 27.42
CA GLN A 420 24.70 28.65 28.13
C GLN A 420 26.08 29.11 27.67
N LYS A 421 27.00 28.18 27.45
CA LYS A 421 28.34 28.49 26.91
C LYS A 421 28.25 29.04 25.48
N ALA A 422 27.37 28.50 24.65
CA ALA A 422 27.13 29.01 23.30
C ALA A 422 26.50 30.42 23.33
N LEU A 423 25.47 30.64 24.15
CA LEU A 423 24.82 31.95 24.33
C LEU A 423 25.76 33.06 24.82
N ALA A 424 26.82 32.70 25.55
CA ALA A 424 27.85 33.64 26.02
C ALA A 424 28.94 33.94 24.97
N SER A 425 28.92 33.27 23.81
CA SER A 425 29.89 33.50 22.73
C SER A 425 29.47 34.63 21.79
N ALA A 426 30.41 35.11 20.97
CA ALA A 426 30.13 36.18 20.01
C ALA A 426 29.15 35.75 18.90
N ASP A 427 29.14 34.46 18.54
CA ASP A 427 28.19 33.85 17.62
C ASP A 427 27.60 32.57 18.26
N PRO A 428 26.48 32.70 18.99
CA PRO A 428 25.86 31.57 19.66
C PRO A 428 25.43 30.44 18.73
N LEU A 429 25.04 30.75 17.49
CA LEU A 429 24.55 29.75 16.55
C LEU A 429 25.73 28.89 16.07
N ALA A 430 26.79 29.52 15.55
CA ALA A 430 27.98 28.79 15.09
C ALA A 430 28.63 27.97 16.21
N ALA A 431 28.66 28.48 17.45
CA ALA A 431 29.19 27.76 18.60
C ALA A 431 28.38 26.49 18.94
N LEU A 432 27.05 26.56 18.83
CA LEU A 432 26.17 25.42 19.10
C LEU A 432 26.15 24.42 17.93
N GLU A 433 26.21 24.89 16.69
CA GLU A 433 26.35 24.07 15.48
C GLU A 433 27.62 23.24 15.52
N GLN A 434 28.78 23.87 15.79
CA GLN A 434 30.04 23.14 15.94
C GLN A 434 29.96 22.07 17.04
N ARG A 435 29.18 22.31 18.10
CA ARG A 435 28.96 21.32 19.16
C ARG A 435 28.08 20.18 18.68
N ALA A 436 27.01 20.48 17.94
CA ALA A 436 26.11 19.50 17.35
C ALA A 436 26.84 18.61 16.34
N GLU A 437 27.64 19.18 15.44
CA GLU A 437 28.46 18.43 14.46
C GLU A 437 29.36 17.40 15.16
N ARG A 438 29.97 17.75 16.31
CA ARG A 438 30.80 16.81 17.08
C ARG A 438 29.99 15.69 17.75
N GLU A 439 28.70 15.88 18.01
CA GLU A 439 27.84 14.92 18.73
C GLU A 439 26.93 14.08 17.82
N LEU A 440 26.68 14.56 16.59
CA LEU A 440 25.78 14.01 15.59
C LEU A 440 26.54 13.47 14.36
N THR A 441 27.69 12.82 14.58
CA THR A 441 28.45 12.18 13.49
C THR A 441 27.89 10.79 13.16
N THR A 442 28.09 10.34 11.91
CA THR A 442 27.66 9.00 11.45
C THR A 442 28.29 7.87 12.27
N GLU A 443 29.53 8.02 12.75
CA GLU A 443 30.19 7.02 13.61
C GLU A 443 29.47 6.88 14.96
N LYS A 444 29.03 8.00 15.53
CA LYS A 444 28.22 7.99 16.75
C LYS A 444 26.82 7.42 16.50
N LEU A 445 26.22 7.67 15.34
CA LEU A 445 24.98 7.00 14.93
C LEU A 445 25.17 5.48 14.88
N ALA A 446 26.18 4.98 14.17
CA ALA A 446 26.48 3.55 14.08
C ALA A 446 26.69 2.90 15.46
N SER A 447 27.45 3.55 16.36
CA SER A 447 27.63 3.06 17.73
C SER A 447 26.33 3.02 18.55
N ARG A 448 25.42 3.98 18.32
CA ARG A 448 24.10 4.02 18.98
C ARG A 448 23.15 2.97 18.41
N LEU A 449 23.13 2.76 17.10
CA LEU A 449 22.31 1.74 16.43
C LEU A 449 22.62 0.33 16.96
N ARG A 450 23.89 0.01 17.23
CA ARG A 450 24.30 -1.27 17.87
C ARG A 450 23.76 -1.48 19.28
N LYS A 451 23.39 -0.39 19.97
CA LYS A 451 22.92 -0.45 21.37
C LYS A 451 21.40 -0.38 21.48
N VAL A 452 20.70 -0.30 20.35
CA VAL A 452 19.23 -0.27 20.32
C VAL A 452 18.70 -1.59 20.87
N ARG A 453 17.80 -1.51 21.86
CA ARG A 453 17.24 -2.71 22.51
C ARG A 453 16.05 -3.25 21.73
N VAL A 454 15.95 -4.57 21.67
CA VAL A 454 14.93 -5.28 20.87
C VAL A 454 13.49 -4.86 21.21
N THR A 455 13.18 -4.59 22.47
CA THR A 455 11.81 -4.32 22.94
C THR A 455 11.20 -3.00 22.44
N ARG A 456 12.01 -2.01 22.03
CA ARG A 456 11.56 -0.73 21.45
C ARG A 456 12.31 -0.36 20.17
N GLY A 457 13.01 -1.32 19.58
CA GLY A 457 14.09 -1.00 18.67
C GLY A 457 13.68 -0.36 17.36
N PHE A 458 12.47 -0.63 16.85
CA PHE A 458 11.93 0.06 15.68
C PHE A 458 11.77 1.58 15.92
N VAL A 459 11.05 1.94 16.99
CA VAL A 459 10.77 3.34 17.34
C VAL A 459 12.07 4.06 17.72
N ASP A 460 12.94 3.40 18.50
CA ASP A 460 14.21 3.99 18.90
C ASP A 460 15.16 4.20 17.70
N THR A 461 15.12 3.32 16.69
CA THR A 461 15.91 3.46 15.46
C THR A 461 15.41 4.60 14.60
N GLU A 462 14.10 4.72 14.37
CA GLU A 462 13.51 5.84 13.62
C GLU A 462 13.87 7.19 14.26
N ARG A 463 13.69 7.28 15.58
CA ARG A 463 14.05 8.47 16.35
C ARG A 463 15.52 8.80 16.26
N LEU A 464 16.39 7.78 16.31
CA LEU A 464 17.82 8.01 16.15
C LEU A 464 18.12 8.56 14.76
N LEU A 465 17.58 7.98 13.69
CA LEU A 465 17.85 8.42 12.31
C LEU A 465 17.37 9.85 12.05
N ALA A 466 16.24 10.26 12.63
CA ALA A 466 15.70 11.62 12.49
C ALA A 466 16.67 12.71 12.98
N LEU A 467 17.51 12.40 13.96
CA LEU A 467 18.43 13.37 14.60
C LEU A 467 19.69 13.66 13.77
N PHE A 468 19.97 12.88 12.72
CA PHE A 468 21.21 12.99 11.94
C PHE A 468 20.83 13.45 10.54
N PRO A 469 20.99 14.76 10.22
CA PRO A 469 20.61 15.29 8.92
C PRO A 469 21.53 14.79 7.80
N ASP A 470 22.83 14.65 8.09
CA ASP A 470 23.87 14.33 7.11
C ASP A 470 24.46 12.94 7.38
N ILE A 471 23.70 11.91 7.02
CA ILE A 471 24.15 10.52 7.17
C ILE A 471 25.09 10.16 6.02
N ASP A 472 26.32 9.76 6.34
CA ASP A 472 27.20 9.08 5.38
C ASP A 472 26.70 7.63 5.20
N TRP A 473 25.90 7.43 4.16
CA TRP A 473 25.29 6.12 3.87
C TRP A 473 26.32 5.07 3.49
N ALA A 474 27.40 5.43 2.79
CA ALA A 474 28.45 4.49 2.42
C ALA A 474 29.18 3.98 3.66
N TYR A 475 29.47 4.87 4.63
CA TYR A 475 30.01 4.48 5.92
C TYR A 475 29.04 3.57 6.70
N LEU A 476 27.74 3.90 6.71
CA LEU A 476 26.74 3.13 7.44
C LEU A 476 26.53 1.72 6.85
N GLU A 477 26.54 1.59 5.51
CA GLU A 477 26.52 0.30 4.81
C GLU A 477 27.77 -0.52 5.13
N ALA A 478 28.97 0.09 5.14
CA ALA A 478 30.21 -0.59 5.49
C ALA A 478 30.22 -1.08 6.95
N GLU A 479 29.73 -0.27 7.89
CA GLU A 479 29.62 -0.66 9.29
C GLU A 479 28.58 -1.77 9.51
N HIS A 480 27.47 -1.77 8.75
CA HIS A 480 26.50 -2.86 8.75
C HIS A 480 27.10 -4.16 8.20
N ALA A 481 27.86 -4.08 7.10
CA ALA A 481 28.54 -5.24 6.52
C ALA A 481 29.59 -5.84 7.47
N ARG A 482 30.28 -5.00 8.25
CA ARG A 482 31.24 -5.43 9.28
C ARG A 482 30.54 -6.08 10.48
N GLU A 483 29.47 -5.48 10.97
CA GLU A 483 28.71 -5.94 12.14
C GLU A 483 27.24 -5.54 11.97
N PRO A 484 26.35 -6.52 11.64
CA PRO A 484 24.96 -6.22 11.30
C PRO A 484 24.20 -5.48 12.40
N PHE A 485 23.44 -4.48 12.00
CA PHE A 485 22.48 -3.78 12.86
C PHE A 485 21.16 -4.57 12.92
N ASP A 486 20.62 -4.77 14.13
CA ASP A 486 19.38 -5.52 14.35
C ASP A 486 18.16 -4.93 13.59
N PHE A 487 18.15 -3.60 13.40
CA PHE A 487 17.04 -2.86 12.81
C PHE A 487 17.38 -2.27 11.44
N TRP A 488 18.23 -2.95 10.66
CA TRP A 488 18.66 -2.49 9.34
C TRP A 488 17.52 -2.13 8.39
N SER A 489 16.42 -2.90 8.41
CA SER A 489 15.23 -2.63 7.59
C SER A 489 14.66 -1.21 7.82
N VAL A 490 14.76 -0.70 9.04
CA VAL A 490 14.32 0.64 9.43
C VAL A 490 15.30 1.69 8.91
N VAL A 491 16.59 1.38 8.95
CA VAL A 491 17.67 2.27 8.50
C VAL A 491 17.60 2.52 7.00
N VAL A 492 17.57 1.45 6.20
CA VAL A 492 17.50 1.59 4.73
C VAL A 492 16.10 1.92 4.21
N GLY A 493 15.06 1.65 5.00
CA GLY A 493 13.68 2.05 4.71
C GLY A 493 13.33 3.46 5.19
N HIS A 494 14.30 4.19 5.71
CA HIS A 494 14.11 5.56 6.17
C HIS A 494 13.98 6.53 5.01
N ALA A 495 13.13 7.57 5.15
CA ALA A 495 12.86 8.54 4.09
C ALA A 495 14.09 9.33 3.58
N THR A 496 15.15 9.47 4.40
CA THR A 496 16.38 10.13 3.96
C THR A 496 17.39 9.17 3.32
N ALA A 497 17.08 7.87 3.24
CA ALA A 497 17.92 6.92 2.53
C ALA A 497 17.91 7.27 1.03
N PRO A 498 19.07 7.45 0.39
CA PRO A 498 19.13 7.66 -1.05
C PRO A 498 18.41 6.54 -1.77
N THR A 499 17.67 6.87 -2.83
CA THR A 499 16.95 5.89 -3.67
C THR A 499 17.81 4.67 -4.00
N ALA A 500 19.06 4.89 -4.45
CA ALA A 500 19.97 3.81 -4.80
C ALA A 500 20.38 2.91 -3.62
N VAL A 501 20.42 3.44 -2.39
CA VAL A 501 20.67 2.65 -1.16
C VAL A 501 19.44 1.83 -0.81
N ALA A 502 18.26 2.47 -0.78
CA ALA A 502 17.00 1.80 -0.50
C ALA A 502 16.69 0.68 -1.52
N ALA A 503 16.95 0.91 -2.81
CA ALA A 503 16.77 -0.07 -3.88
C ALA A 503 17.75 -1.26 -3.77
N ARG A 504 19.00 -1.01 -3.35
CA ARG A 504 20.02 -2.06 -3.16
C ARG A 504 19.72 -2.97 -1.97
N HIS A 505 19.11 -2.43 -0.92
CA HIS A 505 18.72 -3.14 0.30
C HIS A 505 17.21 -3.36 0.40
N ALA A 506 16.52 -3.42 -0.73
CA ALA A 506 15.06 -3.57 -0.75
C ALA A 506 14.61 -4.91 -0.13
N ASP A 507 15.47 -5.93 -0.09
CA ASP A 507 15.23 -7.19 0.62
C ASP A 507 15.07 -7.01 2.13
N ALA A 508 15.86 -6.11 2.74
CA ALA A 508 15.75 -5.76 4.15
C ALA A 508 14.46 -4.99 4.42
N ILE A 509 14.09 -4.05 3.53
CA ILE A 509 12.81 -3.31 3.61
C ILE A 509 11.63 -4.29 3.54
N LEU A 510 11.64 -5.23 2.60
CA LEU A 510 10.62 -6.27 2.46
C LEU A 510 10.57 -7.24 3.65
N ALA A 511 11.68 -7.41 4.37
CA ALA A 511 11.75 -8.26 5.56
C ALA A 511 11.11 -7.60 6.80
N ASP A 512 10.94 -6.27 6.82
CA ASP A 512 10.45 -5.54 7.98
C ASP A 512 9.12 -6.14 8.48
N PRO A 513 8.99 -6.55 9.74
CA PRO A 513 7.78 -7.19 10.26
C PRO A 513 6.59 -6.25 10.39
N ARG A 514 6.78 -4.92 10.28
CA ARG A 514 5.72 -3.93 10.48
C ARG A 514 4.82 -3.83 9.25
N PRO A 515 3.50 -4.05 9.38
CA PRO A 515 2.56 -3.95 8.27
C PRO A 515 2.54 -2.56 7.62
N SER A 516 2.68 -1.49 8.43
CA SER A 516 2.69 -0.11 7.94
C SER A 516 3.80 0.14 6.92
N TYR A 517 5.00 -0.42 7.12
CA TYR A 517 6.13 -0.28 6.19
C TYR A 517 6.03 -1.20 4.98
N ARG A 518 5.53 -2.44 5.14
CA ARG A 518 5.31 -3.35 4.00
C ARG A 518 4.28 -2.83 3.01
N ASN A 519 3.29 -2.11 3.54
CA ASN A 519 2.15 -1.59 2.80
C ASN A 519 2.33 -0.12 2.39
N ARG A 520 3.47 0.51 2.70
CA ARG A 520 3.74 1.86 2.19
C ARG A 520 3.74 1.83 0.66
N PRO A 521 3.04 2.76 0.00
CA PRO A 521 3.09 2.88 -1.44
C PRO A 521 4.54 3.17 -1.85
N VAL A 522 5.05 2.34 -2.75
CA VAL A 522 6.31 2.63 -3.44
C VAL A 522 6.02 3.72 -4.45
N ARG A 523 6.91 4.70 -4.59
CA ARG A 523 6.75 5.83 -5.52
C ARG A 523 7.93 6.01 -6.45
N ASP A 524 9.05 5.42 -6.09
CA ASP A 524 10.27 5.48 -6.86
C ASP A 524 10.38 4.19 -7.70
N PRO A 525 10.44 4.29 -9.03
CA PRO A 525 10.61 3.13 -9.92
C PRO A 525 11.88 2.31 -9.60
N GLU A 526 12.97 2.93 -9.15
CA GLU A 526 14.20 2.23 -8.79
C GLU A 526 14.01 1.39 -7.53
N ILE A 527 13.33 1.93 -6.52
CA ILE A 527 12.95 1.16 -5.32
C ILE A 527 11.99 0.03 -5.71
N ALA A 528 10.99 0.29 -6.57
CA ALA A 528 10.07 -0.74 -7.05
C ALA A 528 10.82 -1.88 -7.76
N ARG A 529 11.79 -1.56 -8.63
CA ARG A 529 12.68 -2.52 -9.28
C ARG A 529 13.52 -3.31 -8.26
N GLY A 530 14.07 -2.63 -7.25
CA GLY A 530 14.77 -3.29 -6.14
C GLY A 530 13.89 -4.31 -5.43
N MET A 531 12.65 -3.93 -5.10
CA MET A 531 11.70 -4.81 -4.41
C MET A 531 11.33 -6.04 -5.25
N VAL A 532 11.04 -5.87 -6.55
CA VAL A 532 10.74 -7.04 -7.40
C VAL A 532 11.96 -7.92 -7.63
N ARG A 533 13.18 -7.38 -7.65
CA ARG A 533 14.43 -8.16 -7.75
C ARG A 533 14.64 -9.10 -6.56
N HIS A 534 14.24 -8.68 -5.36
CA HIS A 534 14.32 -9.51 -4.15
C HIS A 534 13.04 -10.29 -3.87
N GLY A 535 12.10 -10.22 -4.81
CA GLY A 535 10.76 -10.78 -4.77
C GLY A 535 9.80 -10.01 -3.88
N LEU A 536 8.55 -9.89 -4.33
CA LEU A 536 7.47 -9.13 -3.68
C LEU A 536 7.06 -9.64 -2.26
N ARG A 537 7.85 -10.55 -1.65
CA ARG A 537 7.69 -11.19 -0.33
C ARG A 537 6.25 -11.22 0.18
N ALA A 538 5.41 -11.93 -0.54
CA ALA A 538 4.03 -12.20 -0.19
C ALA A 538 3.85 -13.67 0.18
N SER A 539 2.95 -13.95 1.14
CA SER A 539 2.63 -15.29 1.63
C SER A 539 1.81 -16.12 0.64
N ASP A 540 1.14 -15.48 -0.32
CA ASP A 540 0.26 -16.12 -1.30
C ASP A 540 0.14 -15.33 -2.62
N TRP A 541 -0.61 -15.89 -3.57
CA TRP A 541 -0.87 -15.25 -4.86
C TRP A 541 -1.66 -13.94 -4.77
N ARG A 542 -2.51 -13.77 -3.76
CA ARG A 542 -3.36 -12.57 -3.61
C ARG A 542 -2.51 -11.34 -3.38
N ALA A 543 -1.59 -11.43 -2.42
CA ALA A 543 -0.69 -10.33 -2.11
C ALA A 543 0.32 -10.06 -3.25
N ILE A 544 0.82 -11.09 -3.95
CA ILE A 544 1.66 -10.89 -5.14
C ILE A 544 0.88 -10.14 -6.22
N THR A 545 -0.33 -10.58 -6.52
CA THR A 545 -1.14 -10.06 -7.62
C THR A 545 -1.57 -8.62 -7.36
N LEU A 546 -2.10 -8.32 -6.18
CA LEU A 546 -2.49 -6.96 -5.81
C LEU A 546 -1.30 -5.99 -5.88
N ARG A 547 -0.12 -6.44 -5.43
CA ARG A 547 1.08 -5.62 -5.45
C ARG A 547 1.63 -5.41 -6.86
N ALA A 548 1.69 -6.47 -7.67
CA ALA A 548 2.14 -6.37 -9.06
C ALA A 548 1.19 -5.52 -9.91
N ASP A 549 -0.13 -5.78 -9.83
CA ASP A 549 -1.15 -5.02 -10.56
C ASP A 549 -1.07 -3.53 -10.21
N ARG A 550 -0.90 -3.19 -8.92
CA ARG A 550 -0.73 -1.81 -8.46
C ARG A 550 0.54 -1.16 -9.00
N LEU A 551 1.70 -1.82 -8.88
CA LEU A 551 2.97 -1.25 -9.35
C LEU A 551 2.99 -1.02 -10.87
N LEU A 552 2.29 -1.85 -11.64
CA LEU A 552 2.13 -1.67 -13.09
C LEU A 552 1.13 -0.56 -13.42
N ALA A 553 0.01 -0.49 -12.70
CA ALA A 553 -0.99 0.57 -12.86
C ALA A 553 -0.42 1.96 -12.52
N ASP A 554 0.39 2.04 -11.46
CA ASP A 554 1.08 3.26 -11.02
C ASP A 554 2.29 3.63 -11.93
N GLY A 555 2.58 2.83 -12.97
CA GLY A 555 3.68 3.08 -13.91
C GLY A 555 5.09 2.92 -13.32
N LEU A 556 5.21 2.32 -12.14
CA LEU A 556 6.48 2.13 -11.43
C LEU A 556 7.26 0.92 -11.93
N LEU A 557 6.56 -0.02 -12.57
CA LEU A 557 7.14 -1.15 -13.27
C LEU A 557 6.67 -1.16 -14.73
N THR A 558 7.55 -1.66 -15.58
CA THR A 558 7.28 -1.91 -17.00
C THR A 558 7.15 -3.40 -17.28
N ASP A 559 6.66 -3.73 -18.47
CA ASP A 559 6.68 -5.09 -19.02
C ASP A 559 8.10 -5.68 -19.04
N ARG A 560 9.11 -4.87 -19.36
CA ARG A 560 10.52 -5.29 -19.34
C ARG A 560 11.01 -5.60 -17.93
N ASP A 561 10.59 -4.84 -16.92
CA ASP A 561 10.98 -5.08 -15.53
C ASP A 561 10.46 -6.44 -15.04
N LEU A 562 9.25 -6.86 -15.45
CA LEU A 562 8.69 -8.17 -15.11
C LEU A 562 9.50 -9.34 -15.69
N VAL A 563 10.11 -9.17 -16.86
CA VAL A 563 10.86 -10.23 -17.54
C VAL A 563 12.32 -10.28 -17.07
N SER A 564 12.97 -9.12 -16.99
CA SER A 564 14.42 -9.00 -16.81
C SER A 564 14.87 -8.79 -15.36
N VAL A 565 14.04 -8.16 -14.52
CA VAL A 565 14.40 -7.75 -13.15
C VAL A 565 13.65 -8.56 -12.09
N ALA A 566 12.35 -8.76 -12.28
CA ALA A 566 11.50 -9.35 -11.27
C ALA A 566 11.84 -10.82 -11.01
N ALA A 567 11.88 -11.19 -9.74
CA ALA A 567 12.25 -12.52 -9.27
C ALA A 567 11.38 -12.94 -8.07
N PRO A 568 11.36 -14.22 -7.68
CA PRO A 568 11.85 -15.35 -8.46
C PRO A 568 10.97 -15.61 -9.69
N ALA A 569 11.58 -16.11 -10.77
CA ALA A 569 10.92 -16.34 -12.05
C ALA A 569 9.62 -17.16 -11.95
N ASP A 570 9.59 -18.20 -11.11
CA ASP A 570 8.42 -19.07 -10.96
C ASP A 570 7.18 -18.31 -10.44
N ARG A 571 7.39 -17.36 -9.53
CA ARG A 571 6.32 -16.50 -9.00
C ARG A 571 5.85 -15.49 -10.02
N ILE A 572 6.76 -14.84 -10.73
CA ILE A 572 6.36 -13.85 -11.73
C ILE A 572 5.64 -14.53 -12.90
N LEU A 573 6.12 -15.70 -13.34
CA LEU A 573 5.45 -16.50 -14.36
C LEU A 573 4.05 -16.94 -13.91
N GLY A 574 3.88 -17.40 -12.67
CA GLY A 574 2.54 -17.78 -12.20
C GLY A 574 1.57 -16.59 -12.06
N TYR A 575 2.06 -15.40 -11.68
CA TYR A 575 1.30 -14.15 -11.75
C TYR A 575 0.86 -13.85 -13.20
N LEU A 576 1.81 -13.87 -14.15
CA LEU A 576 1.54 -13.61 -15.56
C LEU A 576 0.57 -14.63 -16.17
N GLY A 577 0.68 -15.89 -15.79
CA GLY A 577 -0.24 -16.95 -16.19
C GLY A 577 -1.66 -16.72 -15.67
N SER A 578 -1.85 -16.08 -14.51
CA SER A 578 -3.18 -15.67 -14.05
C SER A 578 -3.65 -14.39 -14.76
N ALA A 579 -2.75 -13.41 -14.94
CA ALA A 579 -3.05 -12.18 -15.66
C ALA A 579 -3.56 -12.45 -17.09
N LEU A 580 -2.98 -13.43 -17.79
CA LEU A 580 -3.43 -13.83 -19.14
C LEU A 580 -4.86 -14.38 -19.19
N ARG A 581 -5.37 -14.92 -18.08
CA ARG A 581 -6.74 -15.46 -18.00
C ARG A 581 -7.75 -14.40 -17.58
N ARG A 582 -7.28 -13.24 -17.13
CA ARG A 582 -8.08 -12.17 -16.55
C ARG A 582 -8.20 -10.97 -17.50
N PRO A 583 -9.42 -10.57 -17.88
CA PRO A 583 -9.62 -9.40 -18.76
C PRO A 583 -9.19 -8.05 -18.15
N ASP A 584 -9.15 -7.96 -16.82
CA ASP A 584 -8.91 -6.72 -16.07
C ASP A 584 -7.43 -6.51 -15.69
N ALA A 585 -6.54 -7.42 -16.09
CA ALA A 585 -5.12 -7.32 -15.76
C ALA A 585 -4.45 -6.14 -16.50
N PRO A 586 -3.40 -5.51 -15.94
CA PRO A 586 -2.68 -4.42 -16.60
C PRO A 586 -2.13 -4.84 -17.97
N ALA A 587 -2.19 -3.95 -18.96
CA ALA A 587 -1.74 -4.21 -20.34
C ALA A 587 -0.25 -4.64 -20.40
N GLN A 588 0.56 -4.12 -19.49
CA GLN A 588 1.98 -4.43 -19.33
C GLN A 588 2.22 -5.92 -19.02
N ALA A 589 1.29 -6.60 -18.34
CA ALA A 589 1.40 -8.04 -18.09
C ALA A 589 1.29 -8.85 -19.40
N ARG A 590 0.41 -8.42 -20.31
CA ARG A 590 0.29 -9.04 -21.65
C ARG A 590 1.54 -8.79 -22.49
N ALA A 591 2.03 -7.55 -22.53
CA ALA A 591 3.27 -7.22 -23.23
C ALA A 591 4.48 -8.02 -22.70
N ALA A 592 4.56 -8.24 -21.37
CA ALA A 592 5.59 -9.09 -20.78
C ALA A 592 5.49 -10.55 -21.26
N THR A 593 4.28 -11.09 -21.39
CA THR A 593 4.09 -12.46 -21.89
C THR A 593 4.45 -12.63 -23.36
N GLU A 594 4.24 -11.61 -24.20
CA GLU A 594 4.67 -11.61 -25.61
C GLU A 594 6.20 -11.69 -25.70
N ARG A 595 6.92 -10.90 -24.89
CA ARG A 595 8.39 -11.01 -24.78
C ARG A 595 8.86 -12.37 -24.28
N ILE A 596 8.16 -12.96 -23.31
CA ILE A 596 8.51 -14.28 -22.81
C ILE A 596 8.30 -15.34 -23.90
N ALA A 597 7.25 -15.23 -24.71
CA ALA A 597 7.03 -16.12 -25.84
C ALA A 597 8.17 -16.05 -26.87
N GLU A 598 8.73 -14.87 -27.12
CA GLU A 598 9.94 -14.70 -27.94
C GLU A 598 11.15 -15.42 -27.31
N LEU A 599 11.38 -15.24 -26.01
CA LEU A 599 12.46 -15.93 -25.29
C LEU A 599 12.30 -17.46 -25.32
N VAL A 600 11.08 -17.98 -25.14
CA VAL A 600 10.78 -19.42 -25.23
C VAL A 600 11.06 -19.93 -26.65
N ALA A 601 10.60 -19.21 -27.68
CA ALA A 601 10.82 -19.59 -29.07
C ALA A 601 12.30 -19.64 -29.43
N VAL A 602 13.11 -18.70 -28.93
CA VAL A 602 14.55 -18.63 -29.24
C VAL A 602 15.37 -19.61 -28.41
N HIS A 603 15.18 -19.65 -27.09
CA HIS A 603 16.10 -20.33 -26.18
C HIS A 603 15.65 -21.73 -25.74
N LEU A 604 14.36 -22.05 -25.85
CA LEU A 604 13.85 -23.39 -25.55
C LEU A 604 13.52 -24.14 -26.84
N ASP A 605 12.52 -23.67 -27.59
CA ASP A 605 12.04 -24.38 -28.78
C ASP A 605 13.06 -24.34 -29.93
N GLY A 606 13.79 -23.22 -30.07
CA GLY A 606 14.83 -23.01 -31.09
C GLY A 606 16.25 -23.42 -30.66
N SER A 607 16.41 -24.02 -29.48
CA SER A 607 17.69 -24.55 -29.00
C SER A 607 18.21 -25.66 -29.92
N ALA A 608 19.54 -25.85 -29.97
CA ALA A 608 20.15 -27.00 -30.65
C ALA A 608 19.70 -28.35 -30.05
N ASP A 609 19.37 -28.34 -28.76
CA ASP A 609 18.74 -29.45 -28.04
C ASP A 609 17.57 -28.89 -27.20
N PRO A 610 16.35 -28.85 -27.79
CA PRO A 610 15.17 -28.34 -27.11
C PRO A 610 14.80 -29.15 -25.87
N ASP A 611 14.94 -30.48 -25.94
CA ASP A 611 14.57 -31.35 -24.83
C ASP A 611 15.44 -31.09 -23.60
N ALA A 612 16.76 -31.03 -23.79
CA ALA A 612 17.67 -30.69 -22.70
C ALA A 612 17.45 -29.27 -22.17
N ALA A 613 17.13 -28.30 -23.05
CA ALA A 613 16.81 -26.93 -22.63
C ALA A 613 15.59 -26.89 -21.70
N TRP A 614 14.50 -27.57 -22.09
CA TRP A 614 13.29 -27.68 -21.27
C TRP A 614 13.54 -28.39 -19.93
N GLN A 615 14.28 -29.50 -19.91
CA GLN A 615 14.62 -30.19 -18.65
C GLN A 615 15.44 -29.30 -17.71
N ARG A 616 16.40 -28.52 -18.23
CA ARG A 616 17.16 -27.55 -17.42
C ARG A 616 16.24 -26.48 -16.84
N THR A 617 15.33 -25.91 -17.63
CA THR A 617 14.36 -24.92 -17.16
C THR A 617 13.45 -25.47 -16.06
N TYR A 618 12.99 -26.73 -16.17
CA TYR A 618 12.22 -27.38 -15.11
C TYR A 618 13.02 -27.52 -13.81
N ALA A 619 14.28 -27.95 -13.90
CA ALA A 619 15.17 -28.05 -12.75
C ALA A 619 15.43 -26.68 -12.09
N ARG A 620 15.62 -25.62 -12.87
CA ARG A 620 15.82 -24.25 -12.37
C ARG A 620 14.59 -23.71 -11.65
N LEU A 621 13.41 -23.77 -12.28
CA LEU A 621 12.16 -23.24 -11.70
C LEU A 621 11.70 -23.99 -10.46
N THR A 622 11.98 -25.29 -10.38
CA THR A 622 11.70 -26.09 -9.18
C THR A 622 12.81 -26.00 -8.11
N GLY A 623 13.91 -25.29 -8.40
CA GLY A 623 15.08 -25.17 -7.55
C GLY A 623 15.78 -26.51 -7.28
N GLN A 624 15.71 -27.44 -8.24
CA GLN A 624 16.46 -28.69 -8.26
C GLN A 624 17.84 -28.55 -8.92
N ASP A 625 18.08 -27.48 -9.69
CA ASP A 625 19.43 -27.12 -10.13
C ASP A 625 20.20 -26.44 -8.97
N PRO A 626 21.24 -27.10 -8.39
CA PRO A 626 21.98 -26.54 -7.26
C PRO A 626 22.92 -25.38 -7.67
N ARG A 627 23.22 -25.24 -8.96
CA ARG A 627 24.09 -24.16 -9.48
C ARG A 627 23.29 -22.91 -9.83
N TRP A 628 21.96 -23.00 -9.86
CA TRP A 628 21.10 -21.90 -10.26
C TRP A 628 20.60 -21.08 -9.06
N PRO A 629 20.79 -19.75 -9.06
CA PRO A 629 20.21 -18.89 -8.03
C PRO A 629 18.68 -18.97 -8.03
N ARG A 630 18.08 -19.09 -6.84
CA ARG A 630 16.62 -19.13 -6.71
C ARG A 630 15.95 -17.79 -7.00
N SER A 631 16.68 -16.70 -6.83
CA SER A 631 16.22 -15.32 -7.05
C SER A 631 16.52 -14.82 -8.48
N SER A 632 16.58 -15.71 -9.46
CA SER A 632 16.78 -15.33 -10.87
C SER A 632 15.49 -14.81 -11.50
N SER A 633 15.65 -13.88 -12.44
CA SER A 633 14.57 -13.38 -13.29
C SER A 633 14.17 -14.40 -14.35
N ILE A 634 13.07 -14.13 -15.05
CA ILE A 634 12.58 -15.01 -16.13
C ILE A 634 13.61 -15.06 -17.26
N GLU A 635 14.11 -13.90 -17.69
CA GLU A 635 15.12 -13.81 -18.75
C GLU A 635 16.35 -14.65 -18.41
N ALA A 636 16.97 -14.43 -17.24
CA ALA A 636 18.14 -15.20 -16.81
C ALA A 636 17.85 -16.72 -16.80
N THR A 637 16.67 -17.11 -16.31
CA THR A 637 16.28 -18.53 -16.20
C THR A 637 16.18 -19.22 -17.57
N LEU A 638 15.80 -18.48 -18.61
CA LEU A 638 15.60 -18.99 -19.97
C LEU A 638 16.87 -18.89 -20.84
N THR A 639 17.70 -17.86 -20.66
CA THR A 639 18.79 -17.53 -21.61
C THR A 639 20.16 -18.08 -21.23
N GLU A 640 20.49 -18.25 -19.95
CA GLU A 640 21.83 -18.72 -19.55
C GLU A 640 21.97 -20.22 -19.80
N GLY A 641 22.92 -20.61 -20.65
CA GLY A 641 23.24 -22.00 -21.03
C GLY A 641 24.31 -22.61 -20.14
#